data_AF-A0A428W4V8-F1
#
_entry.id   AF-A0A428W4V8-F1
#
_cell.length_a   1.000
_cell.length_b   1.000
_cell.length_c   1.000
_cell.angle_alpha   90.00
_cell.angle_beta   90.00
_cell.angle_gamma   90.00
#
_symmetry.space_group_name_H-M   'P 1'
#
loop_
_entity.id
_entity.type
_entity.pdbx_description
1 polymer ?
#
loop_
_entity_poly.entity_id
_entity_poly.type
_entity_poly.pdbx_seq_one_letter_code
_entity_poly.pdbx_strand_id
1 'polypeptide(L)'
;MGVEVGSRALLAGGDVVLVRPLRPADTAEVLALHTRLTERDTYFRFFGARPSTLDKLAAEIAADPGPGHYAVGCYRHGELAGVANYEVLKDSTDAEVALVVDAALRTQGVATLLMEHLVSHARKSGLKRFLAEVLAENAKVLHVFADLGLRFEASIGGPERDVVMILGEDAAYLDAVLERDLVADAASLTHLFKPSSIAVVGAGRRPGSVGHAVLANLVASGYPGPVEVVNPHAGEILGVPSVPSVAALSRTPELAVVCLPAPAAAEAVEECGKHGVRAVVIISSGLTGTVHGERVHAAAREYGLRLVGPNCLGVLSTDPACPYDLTFLGSRVQPGNIGVVTQSGGVGIALAESLGDLGLGMSTLVSTGDKYDVSGNDLLMWWTADRRTELAVLYLESFGNPRKFSRLARRLARTRPVLAVRSGSGDTAQRAAASHTAAAATPAVTRDALFEQAGVIAVDTVAELVDVIAGLSWQLLPGGPRVAVLSNAGGAGVLAADACEREGLVMAELSEDTRERLAKVLPAEAAVRNPVDTTAAVSAEVFAEALRTVLADDGVDAVIAATVPTAVGDPGTSLAAVLPPEYKTVFAVRPGQRARVAPLVPGTGVTACYDDPAAAAAVLARLVRYEQWLNRPEPENSLTPLENPEALQEFAAGRAGWLPPAEAVELLRLADIPMVETHYVEAGDSMDAAAANLDAPVVLKADADGLLHKTAGGGVLLNVHGADRIMEAFRTLRSRFGSALRGVTVQPMAEPGRELLVGVRSDPVFGPLIVFGLGGVDTDLIADHAARLAPLTGADADLLLDGLRASKALWAGQLDRAAVRELLLKVGRLAELVPELAELDLNPVRVRADGCVALDVRARFEPDSSADPFLRRLRD
;
A
#
# COMPACT_ATOMS: atom_id res chain seq x y z
N MET A 1 1.65 -11.78 -29.66
CA MET A 1 1.22 -12.17 -28.30
C MET A 1 2.27 -13.07 -27.71
N GLY A 2 2.94 -12.64 -26.64
CA GLY A 2 3.89 -13.49 -25.93
C GLY A 2 3.16 -14.70 -25.32
N VAL A 3 3.87 -15.82 -25.19
CA VAL A 3 3.34 -16.99 -24.46
C VAL A 3 3.08 -16.54 -23.03
N GLU A 4 1.81 -16.53 -22.61
CA GLU A 4 1.43 -16.18 -21.25
C GLU A 4 2.03 -17.22 -20.29
N VAL A 5 3.06 -16.81 -19.55
CA VAL A 5 3.77 -17.64 -18.57
C VAL A 5 2.84 -17.86 -17.39
N GLY A 6 2.69 -19.10 -16.94
CA GLY A 6 1.85 -19.43 -15.78
C GLY A 6 2.26 -18.66 -14.53
N SER A 7 1.30 -18.36 -13.67
CA SER A 7 1.49 -17.65 -12.40
C SER A 7 1.36 -18.60 -11.22
N ARG A 8 2.22 -18.45 -10.21
CA ARG A 8 2.01 -19.13 -8.94
C ARG A 8 0.96 -18.44 -8.11
N ALA A 9 0.20 -19.19 -7.33
CA ALA A 9 -0.78 -18.67 -6.39
C ALA A 9 -0.89 -19.57 -5.15
N LEU A 10 -1.56 -19.08 -4.11
CA LEU A 10 -1.81 -19.83 -2.88
C LEU A 10 -3.25 -20.33 -2.82
N LEU A 11 -3.40 -21.59 -2.40
CA LEU A 11 -4.68 -22.15 -2.00
C LEU A 11 -5.04 -21.76 -0.56
N ALA A 12 -6.28 -21.96 -0.16
CA ALA A 12 -6.77 -21.60 1.18
C ALA A 12 -5.97 -22.26 2.32
N GLY A 13 -5.42 -23.45 2.09
CA GLY A 13 -4.53 -24.14 3.03
C GLY A 13 -3.07 -23.69 3.01
N GLY A 14 -2.70 -22.69 2.19
CA GLY A 14 -1.33 -22.17 2.07
C GLY A 14 -0.43 -22.93 1.09
N ASP A 15 -0.96 -23.96 0.41
CA ASP A 15 -0.22 -24.69 -0.62
C ASP A 15 0.00 -23.81 -1.86
N VAL A 16 1.23 -23.83 -2.38
CA VAL A 16 1.59 -23.17 -3.64
C VAL A 16 1.13 -24.01 -4.84
N VAL A 17 0.42 -23.38 -5.77
CA VAL A 17 -0.03 -23.97 -7.05
C VAL A 17 0.44 -23.16 -8.23
N LEU A 18 0.55 -23.80 -9.40
CA LEU A 18 0.79 -23.14 -10.68
C LEU A 18 -0.53 -23.02 -11.44
N VAL A 19 -0.95 -21.80 -11.76
CA VAL A 19 -2.10 -21.52 -12.61
C VAL A 19 -1.60 -21.07 -13.97
N ARG A 20 -2.01 -21.76 -15.04
CA ARG A 20 -1.57 -21.41 -16.40
C ARG A 20 -2.63 -21.70 -17.45
N PRO A 21 -2.59 -21.01 -18.61
CA PRO A 21 -3.40 -21.39 -19.75
C PRO A 21 -3.13 -22.85 -20.14
N LEU A 22 -4.20 -23.55 -20.50
CA LEU A 22 -4.08 -24.89 -21.07
C LEU A 22 -3.66 -24.82 -22.54
N ARG A 23 -3.01 -25.88 -23.00
CA ARG A 23 -2.52 -26.06 -24.36
C ARG A 23 -2.86 -27.47 -24.86
N PRO A 24 -2.80 -27.73 -26.18
CA PRO A 24 -3.14 -29.05 -26.72
C PRO A 24 -2.33 -30.19 -26.10
N ALA A 25 -1.11 -29.92 -25.65
CA ALA A 25 -0.25 -30.86 -24.92
C ALA A 25 -0.85 -31.35 -23.59
N ASP A 26 -1.75 -30.58 -22.98
CA ASP A 26 -2.37 -30.88 -21.67
C ASP A 26 -3.63 -31.76 -21.80
N THR A 27 -4.05 -32.10 -23.03
CA THR A 27 -5.28 -32.88 -23.30
C THR A 27 -5.36 -34.16 -22.47
N ALA A 28 -4.24 -34.87 -22.33
CA ALA A 28 -4.19 -36.11 -21.56
C ALA A 28 -4.47 -35.89 -20.07
N GLU A 29 -3.98 -34.78 -19.51
CA GLU A 29 -4.19 -34.43 -18.11
C GLU A 29 -5.64 -33.98 -17.85
N VAL A 30 -6.22 -33.20 -18.77
CA VAL A 30 -7.64 -32.80 -18.73
C VAL A 30 -8.54 -34.04 -18.79
N LEU A 31 -8.24 -34.98 -19.69
CA LEU A 31 -8.96 -36.24 -19.80
C LEU A 31 -8.84 -37.07 -18.51
N ALA A 32 -7.65 -37.15 -17.93
CA ALA A 32 -7.41 -37.88 -16.69
C ALA A 32 -8.21 -37.28 -15.52
N LEU A 33 -8.28 -35.95 -15.41
CA LEU A 33 -9.09 -35.25 -14.40
C LEU A 33 -10.57 -35.58 -14.53
N HIS A 34 -11.13 -35.56 -15.75
CA HIS A 34 -12.55 -35.87 -15.96
C HIS A 34 -12.86 -37.36 -15.77
N THR A 35 -11.90 -38.24 -16.05
CA THR A 35 -12.07 -39.70 -15.91
C THR A 35 -12.13 -40.14 -14.44
N ARG A 36 -11.45 -39.43 -13.54
CA ARG A 36 -11.43 -39.73 -12.10
C ARG A 36 -12.52 -39.02 -11.27
N LEU A 37 -13.44 -38.30 -11.93
CA LEU A 37 -14.61 -37.73 -11.27
C LEU A 37 -15.50 -38.84 -10.67
N THR A 38 -16.09 -38.55 -9.50
CA THR A 38 -17.10 -39.45 -8.93
C THR A 38 -18.35 -39.48 -9.81
N GLU A 39 -19.20 -40.50 -9.66
CA GLU A 39 -20.48 -40.58 -10.39
C GLU A 39 -21.34 -39.33 -10.18
N ARG A 40 -21.35 -38.80 -8.95
CA ARG A 40 -22.12 -37.60 -8.62
C ARG A 40 -21.57 -36.34 -9.28
N ASP A 41 -20.25 -36.22 -9.41
CA ASP A 41 -19.65 -35.05 -10.07
C ASP A 41 -19.75 -35.15 -11.59
N THR A 42 -19.69 -36.37 -12.12
CA THR A 42 -20.00 -36.64 -13.52
C THR A 42 -21.44 -36.21 -13.83
N TYR A 43 -22.38 -36.59 -12.96
CA TYR A 43 -23.78 -36.16 -13.07
C TYR A 43 -23.91 -34.63 -13.00
N PHE A 44 -23.24 -33.97 -12.06
CA PHE A 44 -23.26 -32.51 -11.98
C PHE A 44 -22.60 -31.79 -13.16
N ARG A 45 -21.57 -32.37 -13.78
CA ARG A 45 -20.85 -31.75 -14.90
C ARG A 45 -21.58 -31.94 -16.24
N PHE A 46 -22.19 -33.10 -16.46
CA PHE A 46 -22.76 -33.50 -17.76
C PHE A 46 -24.28 -33.66 -17.74
N PHE A 47 -24.91 -33.41 -16.59
CA PHE A 47 -26.36 -33.54 -16.38
C PHE A 47 -26.82 -34.98 -16.64
N GLY A 48 -25.91 -35.94 -16.48
CA GLY A 48 -26.07 -37.32 -16.91
C GLY A 48 -24.81 -38.15 -16.78
N ALA A 49 -24.76 -39.26 -17.52
CA ALA A 49 -23.59 -40.12 -17.58
C ALA A 49 -22.46 -39.46 -18.38
N ARG A 50 -21.23 -39.96 -18.16
CA ARG A 50 -20.05 -39.51 -18.90
C ARG A 50 -20.27 -39.65 -20.41
N PRO A 51 -19.98 -38.60 -21.21
CA PRO A 51 -20.16 -38.67 -22.66
C PRO A 51 -19.16 -39.66 -23.29
N SER A 52 -19.61 -40.37 -24.32
CA SER A 52 -18.72 -41.23 -25.14
C SER A 52 -17.67 -40.43 -25.91
N THR A 53 -17.84 -39.12 -26.02
CA THR A 53 -16.94 -38.17 -26.69
C THR A 53 -16.02 -37.43 -25.72
N LEU A 54 -15.78 -37.96 -24.51
CA LEU A 54 -14.98 -37.27 -23.50
C LEU A 54 -13.57 -36.90 -24.00
N ASP A 55 -12.93 -37.76 -24.80
CA ASP A 55 -11.61 -37.47 -25.39
C ASP A 55 -11.65 -36.21 -26.28
N LYS A 56 -12.73 -36.04 -27.04
CA LYS A 56 -12.93 -34.86 -27.90
C LYS A 56 -13.15 -33.61 -27.06
N LEU A 57 -13.97 -33.70 -26.01
CA LEU A 57 -14.22 -32.58 -25.10
C LEU A 57 -12.92 -32.16 -24.38
N ALA A 58 -12.10 -33.11 -23.95
CA ALA A 58 -10.82 -32.81 -23.32
C ALA A 58 -9.88 -32.07 -24.29
N ALA A 59 -9.87 -32.45 -25.57
CA ALA A 59 -9.11 -31.77 -26.60
C ALA A 59 -9.65 -30.36 -26.94
N GLU A 60 -10.98 -30.17 -26.90
CA GLU A 60 -11.63 -28.87 -27.06
C GLU A 60 -11.28 -27.93 -25.89
N ILE A 61 -11.39 -28.40 -24.65
CA ILE A 61 -11.00 -27.63 -23.46
C ILE A 61 -9.52 -27.24 -23.53
N ALA A 62 -8.64 -28.17 -23.92
CA ALA A 62 -7.21 -27.93 -24.03
C ALA A 62 -6.79 -27.28 -25.36
N ALA A 63 -7.73 -26.80 -26.19
CA ALA A 63 -7.40 -26.12 -27.43
C ALA A 63 -6.57 -24.86 -27.19
N ASP A 64 -5.85 -24.42 -28.21
CA ASP A 64 -5.08 -23.16 -28.11
C ASP A 64 -6.02 -21.98 -27.81
N PRO A 65 -5.63 -21.08 -26.87
CA PRO A 65 -6.37 -19.86 -26.59
C PRO A 65 -6.65 -19.03 -27.85
N GLY A 66 -7.87 -18.52 -27.97
CA GLY A 66 -8.29 -17.68 -29.08
C GLY A 66 -9.42 -16.72 -28.69
N PRO A 67 -9.86 -15.85 -29.61
CA PRO A 67 -10.92 -14.87 -29.33
C PRO A 67 -12.24 -15.50 -28.86
N GLY A 68 -12.50 -16.75 -29.23
CA GLY A 68 -13.72 -17.48 -28.87
C GLY A 68 -13.59 -18.44 -27.69
N HIS A 69 -12.38 -18.78 -27.25
CA HIS A 69 -12.14 -19.83 -26.24
C HIS A 69 -10.93 -19.51 -25.39
N TYR A 70 -11.06 -19.72 -24.08
CA TYR A 70 -9.92 -19.70 -23.17
C TYR A 70 -10.12 -20.72 -22.06
N ALA A 71 -9.05 -21.45 -21.74
CA ALA A 71 -9.04 -22.41 -20.65
C ALA A 71 -7.79 -22.25 -19.78
N VAL A 72 -7.98 -22.39 -18.47
CA VAL A 72 -6.95 -22.29 -17.45
C VAL A 72 -6.94 -23.54 -16.58
N GLY A 73 -5.75 -24.03 -16.26
CA GLY A 73 -5.52 -25.18 -15.39
C GLY A 73 -4.76 -24.78 -14.12
N CYS A 74 -5.13 -25.41 -13.00
CA CYS A 74 -4.45 -25.28 -11.72
C CYS A 74 -3.68 -26.57 -11.46
N TYR A 75 -2.36 -26.47 -11.30
CA TYR A 75 -1.45 -27.58 -11.10
C TYR A 75 -0.87 -27.55 -9.69
N ARG A 76 -0.95 -28.68 -8.99
CA ARG A 76 -0.36 -28.87 -7.65
C ARG A 76 0.66 -29.98 -7.73
N HIS A 77 1.93 -29.68 -7.41
CA HIS A 77 3.05 -30.64 -7.54
C HIS A 77 3.13 -31.31 -8.92
N GLY A 78 2.83 -30.56 -9.99
CA GLY A 78 2.84 -31.05 -11.37
C GLY A 78 1.58 -31.79 -11.81
N GLU A 79 0.62 -32.05 -10.92
CA GLU A 79 -0.65 -32.70 -11.29
C GLU A 79 -1.78 -31.69 -11.45
N LEU A 80 -2.56 -31.82 -12.53
CA LEU A 80 -3.73 -30.99 -12.78
C LEU A 80 -4.83 -31.22 -11.74
N ALA A 81 -5.04 -30.24 -10.87
CA ALA A 81 -6.00 -30.23 -9.77
C ALA A 81 -7.39 -29.68 -10.14
N GLY A 82 -7.47 -28.87 -11.21
CA GLY A 82 -8.72 -28.31 -11.68
C GLY A 82 -8.56 -27.55 -12.98
N VAL A 83 -9.67 -27.38 -13.70
CA VAL A 83 -9.77 -26.65 -14.96
C VAL A 83 -10.99 -25.74 -14.92
N ALA A 84 -10.86 -24.54 -15.47
CA ALA A 84 -11.99 -23.70 -15.84
C ALA A 84 -11.79 -23.17 -17.26
N ASN A 85 -12.88 -23.02 -18.00
CA ASN A 85 -12.84 -22.50 -19.37
C ASN A 85 -14.10 -21.69 -19.68
N TYR A 86 -14.00 -20.78 -20.65
CA TYR A 86 -15.15 -20.15 -21.25
C TYR A 86 -15.15 -20.32 -22.77
N GLU A 87 -16.35 -20.28 -23.35
CA GLU A 87 -16.61 -20.25 -24.79
C GLU A 87 -17.49 -19.04 -25.11
N VAL A 88 -17.06 -18.17 -26.02
CA VAL A 88 -17.77 -16.93 -26.37
C VAL A 88 -19.01 -17.25 -27.20
N LEU A 89 -20.15 -16.70 -26.80
CA LEU A 89 -21.37 -16.81 -27.58
C LEU A 89 -21.23 -16.01 -28.87
N LYS A 90 -21.72 -16.58 -29.97
CA LYS A 90 -21.57 -16.01 -31.32
C LYS A 90 -22.05 -14.55 -31.36
N ASP A 91 -21.19 -13.66 -31.87
CA ASP A 91 -21.44 -12.21 -32.04
C ASP A 91 -21.89 -11.52 -30.73
N SER A 92 -21.41 -12.01 -29.57
CA SER A 92 -21.78 -11.51 -28.24
C SER A 92 -20.56 -11.05 -27.43
N THR A 93 -20.83 -10.31 -26.36
CA THR A 93 -19.88 -10.00 -25.27
C THR A 93 -20.05 -10.92 -24.06
N ASP A 94 -20.80 -12.01 -24.24
CA ASP A 94 -21.07 -13.01 -23.22
C ASP A 94 -20.36 -14.32 -23.54
N ALA A 95 -19.94 -15.04 -22.51
CA ALA A 95 -19.34 -16.37 -22.67
C ALA A 95 -19.97 -17.39 -21.72
N GLU A 96 -20.16 -18.61 -22.21
CA GLU A 96 -20.54 -19.75 -21.38
C GLU A 96 -19.32 -20.22 -20.58
N VAL A 97 -19.49 -20.48 -19.28
CA VAL A 97 -18.39 -20.89 -18.40
C VAL A 97 -18.59 -22.28 -17.82
N ALA A 98 -17.50 -23.02 -17.73
CA ALA A 98 -17.45 -24.33 -17.12
C ALA A 98 -16.24 -24.49 -16.21
N LEU A 99 -16.38 -25.30 -15.15
CA LEU A 99 -15.28 -25.65 -14.25
C LEU A 99 -15.38 -27.08 -13.73
N VAL A 100 -14.23 -27.68 -13.47
CA VAL A 100 -14.08 -28.99 -12.83
C VAL A 100 -12.91 -28.94 -11.86
N VAL A 101 -13.11 -29.43 -10.63
CA VAL A 101 -12.08 -29.50 -9.60
C VAL A 101 -12.02 -30.90 -9.01
N ASP A 102 -10.80 -31.38 -8.79
CA ASP A 102 -10.53 -32.65 -8.15
C ASP A 102 -11.23 -32.75 -6.77
N ALA A 103 -11.80 -33.92 -6.46
CA ALA A 103 -12.51 -34.16 -5.22
C ALA A 103 -11.68 -33.86 -3.97
N ALA A 104 -10.38 -34.15 -4.00
CA ALA A 104 -9.48 -33.97 -2.86
C ALA A 104 -9.23 -32.49 -2.51
N LEU A 105 -9.50 -31.56 -3.43
CA LEU A 105 -9.11 -30.15 -3.31
C LEU A 105 -10.29 -29.17 -3.35
N ARG A 106 -11.53 -29.65 -3.27
CA ARG A 106 -12.72 -28.78 -3.39
C ARG A 106 -12.84 -27.69 -2.34
N THR A 107 -12.37 -27.96 -1.12
CA THR A 107 -12.42 -27.00 0.00
C THR A 107 -11.16 -26.16 0.11
N GLN A 108 -10.26 -26.22 -0.88
CA GLN A 108 -8.98 -25.49 -0.89
C GLN A 108 -9.01 -24.22 -1.75
N GLY A 109 -10.17 -23.84 -2.30
CA GLY A 109 -10.33 -22.61 -3.08
C GLY A 109 -9.82 -22.68 -4.53
N VAL A 110 -9.60 -23.89 -5.07
CA VAL A 110 -9.17 -24.07 -6.47
C VAL A 110 -10.19 -23.51 -7.47
N ALA A 111 -11.49 -23.71 -7.22
CA ALA A 111 -12.55 -23.26 -8.12
C ALA A 111 -12.59 -21.72 -8.23
N THR A 112 -12.59 -21.03 -7.08
CA THR A 112 -12.60 -19.57 -7.05
C THR A 112 -11.31 -18.99 -7.62
N LEU A 113 -10.15 -19.60 -7.36
CA LEU A 113 -8.88 -19.20 -7.98
C LEU A 113 -8.93 -19.30 -9.52
N LEU A 114 -9.35 -20.44 -10.06
CA LEU A 114 -9.48 -20.61 -11.51
C LEU A 114 -10.45 -19.60 -12.13
N MET A 115 -11.58 -19.36 -11.47
CA MET A 115 -12.56 -18.36 -11.90
C MET A 115 -12.01 -16.94 -11.86
N GLU A 116 -11.22 -16.56 -10.84
CA GLU A 116 -10.56 -15.24 -10.77
C GLU A 116 -9.61 -15.01 -11.96
N HIS A 117 -8.82 -16.02 -12.32
CA HIS A 117 -7.97 -16.00 -13.51
C HIS A 117 -8.78 -15.89 -14.80
N LEU A 118 -9.90 -16.62 -14.87
CA LEU A 118 -10.79 -16.59 -16.02
C LEU A 118 -11.48 -15.24 -16.18
N VAL A 119 -11.94 -14.63 -15.09
CA VAL A 119 -12.53 -13.28 -15.04
C VAL A 119 -11.51 -12.23 -15.48
N SER A 120 -10.28 -12.30 -14.96
CA SER A 120 -9.19 -11.38 -15.33
C SER A 120 -8.90 -11.42 -16.82
N HIS A 121 -8.82 -12.63 -17.40
CA HIS A 121 -8.62 -12.79 -18.84
C HIS A 121 -9.84 -12.32 -19.66
N ALA A 122 -11.05 -12.69 -19.25
CA ALA A 122 -12.28 -12.34 -19.95
C ALA A 122 -12.49 -10.83 -20.04
N ARG A 123 -12.19 -10.08 -18.97
CA ARG A 123 -12.25 -8.60 -18.96
C ARG A 123 -11.28 -7.99 -19.98
N LYS A 124 -10.04 -8.47 -20.02
CA LYS A 124 -9.04 -8.03 -21.01
C LYS A 124 -9.45 -8.32 -22.44
N SER A 125 -10.23 -9.38 -22.64
CA SER A 125 -10.82 -9.77 -23.93
C SER A 125 -12.14 -9.05 -24.25
N GLY A 126 -12.60 -8.12 -23.40
CA GLY A 126 -13.81 -7.32 -23.63
C GLY A 126 -15.14 -8.02 -23.30
N LEU A 127 -15.12 -9.15 -22.60
CA LEU A 127 -16.33 -9.86 -22.18
C LEU A 127 -17.01 -9.16 -21.00
N LYS A 128 -18.34 -9.08 -21.03
CA LYS A 128 -19.17 -8.41 -20.02
C LYS A 128 -19.84 -9.38 -19.04
N ARG A 129 -20.18 -10.60 -19.48
CA ARG A 129 -20.90 -11.57 -18.65
C ARG A 129 -20.42 -13.00 -18.86
N PHE A 130 -20.47 -13.77 -17.77
CA PHE A 130 -20.44 -15.23 -17.82
C PHE A 130 -21.82 -15.82 -17.64
N LEU A 131 -22.12 -16.85 -18.41
CA LEU A 131 -23.36 -17.62 -18.37
C LEU A 131 -23.03 -19.05 -17.95
N ALA A 132 -23.77 -19.61 -17.02
CA ALA A 132 -23.61 -21.00 -16.61
C ALA A 132 -24.97 -21.65 -16.39
N GLU A 133 -25.15 -22.85 -16.94
CA GLU A 133 -26.28 -23.71 -16.59
C GLU A 133 -25.82 -24.68 -15.50
N VAL A 134 -26.56 -24.74 -14.39
CA VAL A 134 -26.21 -25.62 -13.27
C VAL A 134 -27.44 -26.33 -12.72
N LEU A 135 -27.29 -27.61 -12.38
CA LEU A 135 -28.37 -28.33 -11.69
C LEU A 135 -28.69 -27.68 -10.34
N ALA A 136 -29.98 -27.51 -10.05
CA ALA A 136 -30.47 -26.84 -8.84
C ALA A 136 -30.00 -27.51 -7.54
N GLU A 137 -29.72 -28.82 -7.58
CA GLU A 137 -29.19 -29.58 -6.46
C GLU A 137 -27.66 -29.45 -6.28
N ASN A 138 -26.95 -28.85 -7.23
CA ASN A 138 -25.52 -28.58 -7.12
C ASN A 138 -25.26 -27.30 -6.32
N ALA A 139 -25.61 -27.32 -5.04
CA ALA A 139 -25.39 -26.19 -4.13
C ALA A 139 -23.91 -25.76 -4.07
N LYS A 140 -22.96 -26.65 -4.39
CA LYS A 140 -21.52 -26.35 -4.31
C LYS A 140 -21.08 -25.33 -5.37
N VAL A 141 -21.49 -25.50 -6.62
CA VAL A 141 -21.11 -24.54 -7.68
C VAL A 141 -21.82 -23.19 -7.50
N LEU A 142 -23.05 -23.21 -7.00
CA LEU A 142 -23.78 -21.98 -6.64
C LEU A 142 -23.07 -21.21 -5.52
N HIS A 143 -22.53 -21.90 -4.50
CA HIS A 143 -21.68 -21.25 -3.50
C HIS A 143 -20.39 -20.71 -4.10
N VAL A 144 -19.73 -21.40 -5.05
CA VAL A 144 -18.56 -20.83 -5.74
C VAL A 144 -18.91 -19.51 -6.42
N PHE A 145 -20.03 -19.44 -7.13
CA PHE A 145 -20.47 -18.19 -7.79
C PHE A 145 -20.80 -17.08 -6.80
N ALA A 146 -21.44 -17.41 -5.67
CA ALA A 146 -21.69 -16.45 -4.61
C ALA A 146 -20.39 -15.97 -3.95
N ASP A 147 -19.47 -16.89 -3.65
CA ASP A 147 -18.20 -16.62 -2.99
C ASP A 147 -17.25 -15.81 -3.88
N LEU A 148 -17.39 -15.86 -5.22
CA LEU A 148 -16.59 -15.01 -6.10
C LEU A 148 -16.74 -13.52 -5.75
N GLY A 149 -17.92 -13.10 -5.27
CA GLY A 149 -18.22 -11.70 -4.97
C GLY A 149 -18.63 -10.87 -6.19
N LEU A 150 -18.75 -11.49 -7.38
CA LEU A 150 -19.36 -10.86 -8.55
C LEU A 150 -20.87 -10.73 -8.34
N ARG A 151 -21.49 -9.69 -8.91
CA ARG A 151 -22.94 -9.65 -9.03
C ARG A 151 -23.39 -10.80 -9.92
N PHE A 152 -24.33 -11.60 -9.43
CA PHE A 152 -24.92 -12.68 -10.21
C PHE A 152 -26.42 -12.79 -9.98
N GLU A 153 -27.10 -13.25 -11.02
CA GLU A 153 -28.52 -13.61 -11.00
C GLU A 153 -28.66 -15.10 -11.31
N ALA A 154 -29.60 -15.78 -10.66
CA ALA A 154 -29.90 -17.19 -10.90
C ALA A 154 -31.40 -17.38 -11.11
N SER A 155 -31.80 -18.09 -12.17
CA SER A 155 -33.21 -18.34 -12.47
C SER A 155 -33.90 -19.14 -11.34
N ILE A 156 -35.20 -18.87 -11.12
CA ILE A 156 -35.99 -19.51 -10.06
C ILE A 156 -36.97 -20.54 -10.64
N GLY A 157 -36.84 -21.80 -10.20
CA GLY A 157 -37.75 -22.90 -10.53
C GLY A 157 -37.16 -23.86 -11.57
N GLY A 158 -37.59 -25.13 -11.53
CA GLY A 158 -37.05 -26.19 -12.40
C GLY A 158 -35.88 -26.98 -11.78
N PRO A 159 -35.42 -28.05 -12.46
CA PRO A 159 -34.27 -28.87 -12.04
C PRO A 159 -32.92 -28.21 -12.34
N GLU A 160 -32.91 -27.18 -13.17
CA GLU A 160 -31.73 -26.44 -13.66
C GLU A 160 -31.83 -24.96 -13.26
N ARG A 161 -30.69 -24.27 -13.24
CA ARG A 161 -30.54 -22.87 -12.88
C ARG A 161 -29.65 -22.21 -13.93
N ASP A 162 -30.17 -21.17 -14.55
CA ASP A 162 -29.41 -20.29 -15.43
C ASP A 162 -28.77 -19.21 -14.56
N VAL A 163 -27.45 -19.19 -14.52
CA VAL A 163 -26.66 -18.23 -13.75
C VAL A 163 -26.02 -17.23 -14.70
N VAL A 164 -26.23 -15.94 -14.43
CA VAL A 164 -25.61 -14.83 -15.14
C VAL A 164 -24.71 -14.08 -14.17
N MET A 165 -23.40 -14.07 -14.41
CA MET A 165 -22.42 -13.32 -13.63
C MET A 165 -21.95 -12.08 -14.41
N ILE A 166 -21.99 -10.92 -13.79
CA ILE A 166 -21.57 -9.65 -14.38
C ILE A 166 -20.09 -9.41 -14.06
N LEU A 167 -19.24 -9.24 -15.08
CA LEU A 167 -17.79 -9.15 -14.93
C LEU A 167 -17.28 -7.75 -14.55
N GLY A 168 -18.01 -7.00 -13.73
CA GLY A 168 -17.60 -5.67 -13.24
C GLY A 168 -16.59 -5.71 -12.09
N GLU A 169 -15.84 -4.62 -11.88
CA GLU A 169 -14.95 -4.45 -10.71
C GLU A 169 -15.70 -3.92 -9.49
N ASP A 170 -16.71 -4.67 -9.07
CA ASP A 170 -17.49 -4.30 -7.88
C ASP A 170 -16.64 -4.42 -6.60
N ALA A 171 -16.87 -3.52 -5.64
CA ALA A 171 -16.20 -3.56 -4.33
C ALA A 171 -16.33 -4.93 -3.65
N ALA A 172 -17.51 -5.56 -3.75
CA ALA A 172 -17.77 -6.90 -3.20
C ALA A 172 -16.86 -7.98 -3.80
N TYR A 173 -16.58 -7.93 -5.11
CA TYR A 173 -15.65 -8.86 -5.76
C TYR A 173 -14.23 -8.66 -5.23
N LEU A 174 -13.80 -7.40 -5.18
CA LEU A 174 -12.46 -7.05 -4.72
C LEU A 174 -12.22 -7.42 -3.25
N ASP A 175 -13.21 -7.20 -2.38
CA ASP A 175 -13.15 -7.57 -0.97
C ASP A 175 -13.12 -9.09 -0.81
N ALA A 176 -13.94 -9.83 -1.56
CA ALA A 176 -13.96 -11.29 -1.52
C ALA A 176 -12.62 -11.89 -1.97
N VAL A 177 -12.00 -11.35 -3.01
CA VAL A 177 -10.66 -11.73 -3.47
C VAL A 177 -9.62 -11.46 -2.37
N LEU A 178 -9.65 -10.27 -1.76
CA LEU A 178 -8.76 -9.89 -0.66
C LEU A 178 -8.89 -10.82 0.56
N GLU A 179 -10.11 -11.19 0.96
CA GLU A 179 -10.34 -12.15 2.07
C GLU A 179 -9.71 -13.51 1.77
N ARG A 180 -9.89 -14.03 0.55
CA ARG A 180 -9.30 -15.31 0.16
C ARG A 180 -7.78 -15.24 0.12
N ASP A 181 -7.24 -14.14 -0.34
CA ASP A 181 -5.80 -13.88 -0.37
C ASP A 181 -5.24 -13.86 1.07
N LEU A 182 -5.88 -13.13 1.98
CA LEU A 182 -5.53 -13.07 3.40
C LEU A 182 -5.47 -14.46 4.05
N VAL A 183 -6.51 -15.28 3.85
CA VAL A 183 -6.57 -16.64 4.41
C VAL A 183 -5.45 -17.52 3.85
N ALA A 184 -5.26 -17.50 2.53
CA ALA A 184 -4.25 -18.30 1.85
C ALA A 184 -2.82 -17.89 2.25
N ASP A 185 -2.54 -16.59 2.28
CA ASP A 185 -1.24 -16.03 2.66
C ASP A 185 -0.91 -16.35 4.12
N ALA A 186 -1.84 -16.11 5.05
CA ALA A 186 -1.62 -16.44 6.47
C ALA A 186 -1.36 -17.94 6.69
N ALA A 187 -2.08 -18.81 5.98
CA ALA A 187 -1.85 -20.25 6.01
C ALA A 187 -0.44 -20.61 5.49
N SER A 188 0.00 -20.00 4.38
CA SER A 188 1.33 -20.25 3.80
C SER A 188 2.49 -19.89 4.73
N LEU A 189 2.30 -18.89 5.58
CA LEU A 189 3.30 -18.40 6.54
C LEU A 189 3.30 -19.20 7.84
N THR A 190 2.36 -20.13 8.03
CA THR A 190 2.29 -20.96 9.25
C THR A 190 3.56 -21.77 9.45
N HIS A 191 4.13 -22.33 8.37
CA HIS A 191 5.39 -23.07 8.43
C HIS A 191 6.60 -22.18 8.80
N LEU A 192 6.50 -20.87 8.61
CA LEU A 192 7.51 -19.91 9.03
C LEU A 192 7.32 -19.56 10.51
N PHE A 193 6.11 -19.21 10.95
CA PHE A 193 5.87 -18.64 12.30
C PHE A 193 5.47 -19.65 13.38
N LYS A 194 5.00 -20.82 13.00
CA LYS A 194 4.63 -21.92 13.91
C LYS A 194 5.20 -23.26 13.43
N PRO A 195 6.52 -23.35 13.14
CA PRO A 195 7.12 -24.58 12.64
C PRO A 195 7.05 -25.67 13.70
N SER A 196 6.67 -26.88 13.30
CA SER A 196 6.71 -28.05 14.18
C SER A 196 8.12 -28.65 14.31
N SER A 197 9.03 -28.33 13.39
CA SER A 197 10.45 -28.71 13.48
C SER A 197 11.35 -27.79 12.66
N ILE A 198 12.59 -27.60 13.12
CA ILE A 198 13.57 -26.68 12.53
C ILE A 198 14.89 -27.39 12.22
N ALA A 199 15.51 -27.07 11.07
CA ALA A 199 16.88 -27.45 10.75
C ALA A 199 17.78 -26.22 10.55
N VAL A 200 19.01 -26.26 11.10
CA VAL A 200 20.01 -25.20 10.92
C VAL A 200 21.13 -25.69 10.01
N VAL A 201 21.20 -25.17 8.80
CA VAL A 201 22.16 -25.55 7.77
C VAL A 201 23.35 -24.59 7.76
N GLY A 202 24.56 -25.11 8.00
CA GLY A 202 25.78 -24.30 8.04
C GLY A 202 26.16 -23.77 9.44
N ALA A 203 25.50 -24.23 10.51
CA ALA A 203 26.00 -24.00 11.86
C ALA A 203 27.30 -24.78 12.11
N GLY A 204 28.24 -24.17 12.83
CA GLY A 204 29.56 -24.74 13.12
C GLY A 204 29.95 -24.57 14.58
N ARG A 205 31.10 -25.14 14.98
CA ARG A 205 31.62 -25.03 16.36
C ARG A 205 32.36 -23.73 16.66
N ARG A 206 32.67 -22.92 15.64
CA ARG A 206 33.47 -21.70 15.78
C ARG A 206 32.63 -20.61 16.45
N PRO A 207 32.97 -20.15 17.66
CA PRO A 207 32.31 -19.00 18.26
C PRO A 207 32.49 -17.77 17.35
N GLY A 208 31.40 -17.04 17.10
CA GLY A 208 31.40 -15.83 16.25
C GLY A 208 31.06 -16.05 14.77
N SER A 209 30.81 -17.28 14.29
CA SER A 209 30.21 -17.45 12.96
C SER A 209 28.70 -17.24 13.01
N VAL A 210 28.12 -16.70 11.93
CA VAL A 210 26.67 -16.42 11.84
C VAL A 210 25.83 -17.67 12.13
N GLY A 211 26.13 -18.81 11.50
CA GLY A 211 25.39 -20.05 11.74
C GLY A 211 25.51 -20.56 13.19
N HIS A 212 26.62 -20.27 13.88
CA HIS A 212 26.74 -20.60 15.31
C HIS A 212 25.86 -19.70 16.17
N ALA A 213 25.83 -18.39 15.88
CA ALA A 213 24.97 -17.44 16.58
C ALA A 213 23.48 -17.76 16.39
N VAL A 214 23.05 -18.08 15.17
CA VAL A 214 21.67 -18.51 14.87
C VAL A 214 21.28 -19.75 15.67
N LEU A 215 22.13 -20.78 15.71
CA LEU A 215 21.86 -21.97 16.51
C LEU A 215 21.83 -21.67 18.02
N ALA A 216 22.73 -20.82 18.51
CA ALA A 216 22.76 -20.41 19.91
C ALA A 216 21.48 -19.67 20.32
N ASN A 217 21.01 -18.74 19.48
CA ASN A 217 19.77 -18.00 19.70
C ASN A 217 18.56 -18.93 19.66
N LEU A 218 18.51 -19.88 18.72
CA LEU A 218 17.44 -20.88 18.65
C LEU A 218 17.39 -21.71 19.95
N VAL A 219 18.52 -22.21 20.43
CA VAL A 219 18.56 -22.97 21.70
C VAL A 219 18.16 -22.09 22.88
N ALA A 220 18.67 -20.85 22.96
CA ALA A 220 18.38 -19.92 24.04
C ALA A 220 16.91 -19.44 24.06
N SER A 221 16.23 -19.46 22.92
CA SER A 221 14.81 -19.10 22.82
C SER A 221 13.88 -20.10 23.51
N GLY A 222 14.33 -21.34 23.72
CA GLY A 222 13.53 -22.41 24.34
C GLY A 222 12.53 -23.06 23.38
N TYR A 223 12.84 -23.09 22.08
CA TYR A 223 11.99 -23.72 21.07
C TYR A 223 11.60 -25.15 21.47
N PRO A 224 10.28 -25.46 21.54
CA PRO A 224 9.80 -26.73 22.08
C PRO A 224 9.88 -27.87 21.07
N GLY A 225 9.97 -27.54 19.78
CA GLY A 225 10.05 -28.52 18.71
C GLY A 225 11.45 -29.10 18.56
N PRO A 226 11.57 -30.21 17.83
CA PRO A 226 12.86 -30.86 17.61
C PRO A 226 13.72 -30.09 16.59
N VAL A 227 15.03 -30.02 16.88
CA VAL A 227 16.05 -29.28 16.11
C VAL A 227 17.14 -30.23 15.63
N GLU A 228 17.57 -30.07 14.37
CA GLU A 228 18.74 -30.76 13.81
C GLU A 228 19.68 -29.77 13.10
N VAL A 229 20.97 -30.11 13.04
CA VAL A 229 21.99 -29.27 12.41
C VAL A 229 22.61 -29.97 11.21
N VAL A 230 22.78 -29.27 10.09
CA VAL A 230 23.52 -29.81 8.94
C VAL A 230 24.94 -29.26 8.95
N ASN A 231 25.90 -30.14 9.28
CA ASN A 231 27.33 -29.88 9.25
C ASN A 231 28.12 -31.18 8.91
N PRO A 232 28.95 -31.20 7.85
CA PRO A 232 29.68 -32.41 7.43
C PRO A 232 30.82 -32.83 8.37
N HIS A 233 31.18 -32.02 9.36
CA HIS A 233 32.38 -32.21 10.18
C HIS A 233 32.10 -32.37 11.68
N ALA A 234 30.84 -32.36 12.10
CA ALA A 234 30.44 -32.48 13.50
C ALA A 234 29.26 -33.44 13.65
N GLY A 235 29.28 -34.29 14.69
CA GLY A 235 28.11 -35.10 15.08
C GLY A 235 27.15 -34.38 16.04
N GLU A 236 27.60 -33.27 16.64
CA GLU A 236 26.83 -32.46 17.58
C GLU A 236 27.43 -31.04 17.65
N ILE A 237 26.56 -30.04 17.77
CA ILE A 237 26.89 -28.61 17.96
C ILE A 237 25.90 -28.02 18.97
N LEU A 238 26.39 -27.39 20.06
CA LEU A 238 25.58 -26.77 21.11
C LEU A 238 24.51 -27.70 21.73
N GLY A 239 24.80 -29.00 21.90
CA GLY A 239 23.83 -29.97 22.42
C GLY A 239 22.83 -30.48 21.38
N VAL A 240 22.90 -30.01 20.13
CA VAL A 240 21.98 -30.38 19.05
C VAL A 240 22.62 -31.40 18.11
N PRO A 241 21.94 -32.52 17.79
CA PRO A 241 22.44 -33.52 16.84
C PRO A 241 22.76 -32.92 15.48
N SER A 242 23.86 -33.38 14.86
CA SER A 242 24.28 -32.90 13.56
C SER A 242 24.52 -34.02 12.55
N VAL A 243 24.04 -33.79 11.32
CA VAL A 243 24.11 -34.69 10.18
C VAL A 243 24.88 -34.05 9.02
N PRO A 244 25.47 -34.82 8.09
CA PRO A 244 26.38 -34.26 7.10
C PRO A 244 25.72 -33.52 5.93
N SER A 245 24.44 -33.76 5.66
CA SER A 245 23.68 -33.14 4.55
C SER A 245 22.19 -33.06 4.88
N VAL A 246 21.42 -32.29 4.10
CA VAL A 246 19.97 -32.16 4.27
C VAL A 246 19.28 -33.51 4.07
N ALA A 247 19.73 -34.30 3.09
CA ALA A 247 19.21 -35.64 2.83
C ALA A 247 19.42 -36.64 3.99
N ALA A 248 20.35 -36.35 4.91
CA ALA A 248 20.63 -37.19 6.07
C ALA A 248 19.83 -36.80 7.32
N LEU A 249 18.97 -35.77 7.24
CA LEU A 249 18.09 -35.37 8.35
C LEU A 249 17.15 -36.52 8.72
N SER A 250 16.92 -36.69 10.03
CA SER A 250 16.10 -37.80 10.54
C SER A 250 14.62 -37.70 10.14
N ARG A 251 14.17 -36.49 9.79
CA ARG A 251 12.83 -36.17 9.27
C ARG A 251 12.92 -35.00 8.29
N THR A 252 11.84 -34.75 7.57
CA THR A 252 11.66 -33.49 6.84
C THR A 252 11.35 -32.37 7.83
N PRO A 253 12.21 -31.35 7.97
CA PRO A 253 11.90 -30.19 8.79
C PRO A 253 10.84 -29.32 8.10
N GLU A 254 9.98 -28.67 8.88
CA GLU A 254 9.04 -27.70 8.30
C GLU A 254 9.74 -26.40 7.88
N LEU A 255 10.76 -26.01 8.65
CA LEU A 255 11.54 -24.80 8.45
C LEU A 255 13.04 -25.11 8.45
N ALA A 256 13.76 -24.61 7.44
CA ALA A 256 15.22 -24.65 7.41
C ALA A 256 15.81 -23.23 7.42
N VAL A 257 16.93 -23.03 8.11
CA VAL A 257 17.72 -21.78 8.03
C VAL A 257 19.09 -22.06 7.41
N VAL A 258 19.48 -21.27 6.40
CA VAL A 258 20.68 -21.50 5.59
C VAL A 258 21.71 -20.39 5.81
N CYS A 259 22.83 -20.77 6.43
CA CYS A 259 23.95 -19.91 6.79
C CYS A 259 25.25 -20.36 6.08
N LEU A 260 25.22 -20.48 4.75
CA LEU A 260 26.31 -21.00 3.93
C LEU A 260 26.80 -19.95 2.90
N PRO A 261 28.00 -20.08 2.33
CA PRO A 261 28.39 -19.27 1.17
C PRO A 261 27.44 -19.48 -0.01
N ALA A 262 27.24 -18.45 -0.85
CA ALA A 262 26.20 -18.42 -1.90
C ALA A 262 26.09 -19.69 -2.78
N PRO A 263 27.19 -20.30 -3.28
CA PRO A 263 27.07 -21.53 -4.08
C PRO A 263 26.45 -22.70 -3.30
N ALA A 264 26.94 -22.93 -2.08
CA ALA A 264 26.46 -24.00 -1.21
C ALA A 264 25.07 -23.69 -0.62
N ALA A 265 24.73 -22.41 -0.44
CA ALA A 265 23.39 -22.00 -0.04
C ALA A 265 22.35 -22.37 -1.11
N ALA A 266 22.63 -22.10 -2.39
CA ALA A 266 21.73 -22.48 -3.49
C ALA A 266 21.53 -24.00 -3.58
N GLU A 267 22.61 -24.78 -3.39
CA GLU A 267 22.53 -26.26 -3.33
C GLU A 267 21.67 -26.73 -2.15
N ALA A 268 21.89 -26.18 -0.95
CA ALA A 268 21.13 -26.53 0.23
C ALA A 268 19.63 -26.20 0.10
N VAL A 269 19.27 -25.07 -0.54
CA VAL A 269 17.86 -24.72 -0.79
C VAL A 269 17.20 -25.73 -1.73
N GLU A 270 17.90 -26.16 -2.79
CA GLU A 270 17.40 -27.19 -3.69
C GLU A 270 17.24 -28.53 -2.99
N GLU A 271 18.21 -28.94 -2.15
CA GLU A 271 18.09 -30.14 -1.32
C GLU A 271 16.91 -30.05 -0.33
N CYS A 272 16.67 -28.88 0.26
CA CYS A 272 15.51 -28.65 1.13
C CYS A 272 14.20 -28.86 0.36
N GLY A 273 14.10 -28.32 -0.87
CA GLY A 273 12.95 -28.52 -1.73
C GLY A 273 12.70 -30.00 -2.07
N LYS A 274 13.76 -30.73 -2.45
CA LYS A 274 13.71 -32.18 -2.72
C LYS A 274 13.30 -33.01 -1.50
N HIS A 275 13.74 -32.60 -0.31
CA HIS A 275 13.42 -33.26 0.95
C HIS A 275 12.01 -32.93 1.47
N GLY A 276 11.31 -31.99 0.84
CA GLY A 276 9.93 -31.62 1.15
C GLY A 276 9.77 -30.51 2.20
N VAL A 277 10.84 -29.75 2.48
CA VAL A 277 10.79 -28.58 3.37
C VAL A 277 9.77 -27.58 2.83
N ARG A 278 9.06 -26.86 3.70
CA ARG A 278 8.00 -25.91 3.29
C ARG A 278 8.47 -24.46 3.28
N ALA A 279 9.31 -24.08 4.24
CA ALA A 279 9.84 -22.73 4.35
C ALA A 279 11.36 -22.73 4.56
N VAL A 280 12.05 -21.74 3.97
CA VAL A 280 13.49 -21.57 4.12
C VAL A 280 13.85 -20.12 4.42
N VAL A 281 14.63 -19.90 5.48
CA VAL A 281 15.25 -18.60 5.80
C VAL A 281 16.69 -18.60 5.29
N ILE A 282 17.01 -17.72 4.35
CA ILE A 282 18.32 -17.63 3.73
C ILE A 282 19.06 -16.43 4.31
N ILE A 283 19.92 -16.66 5.30
CA ILE A 283 20.75 -15.60 5.89
C ILE A 283 21.86 -15.16 4.94
N SER A 284 22.29 -16.08 4.09
CA SER A 284 23.41 -15.98 3.18
C SER A 284 23.26 -14.82 2.19
N SER A 285 24.31 -14.01 1.98
CA SER A 285 24.34 -12.90 1.02
C SER A 285 25.03 -13.28 -0.30
N GLY A 286 24.99 -12.39 -1.30
CA GLY A 286 25.69 -12.58 -2.58
C GLY A 286 24.97 -13.49 -3.58
N LEU A 287 23.65 -13.66 -3.44
CA LEU A 287 22.81 -14.46 -4.33
C LEU A 287 22.15 -13.62 -5.45
N THR A 288 21.74 -12.39 -5.16
CA THR A 288 21.01 -11.53 -6.10
C THR A 288 21.83 -11.18 -7.34
N GLY A 289 21.23 -11.32 -8.52
CA GLY A 289 21.87 -11.07 -9.81
C GLY A 289 22.93 -12.12 -10.20
N THR A 290 22.92 -13.30 -9.58
CA THR A 290 23.87 -14.39 -9.86
C THR A 290 23.17 -15.66 -10.33
N VAL A 291 23.92 -16.56 -10.98
CA VAL A 291 23.41 -17.90 -11.36
C VAL A 291 22.91 -18.72 -10.16
N HIS A 292 23.48 -18.49 -8.97
CA HIS A 292 23.07 -19.15 -7.74
C HIS A 292 21.71 -18.61 -7.24
N GLY A 293 21.47 -17.30 -7.39
CA GLY A 293 20.16 -16.69 -7.14
C GLY A 293 19.08 -17.25 -8.06
N GLU A 294 19.37 -17.36 -9.35
CA GLU A 294 18.45 -17.98 -10.32
C GLU A 294 18.12 -19.44 -9.95
N ARG A 295 19.12 -20.19 -9.46
CA ARG A 295 18.91 -21.56 -8.96
C ARG A 295 18.02 -21.59 -7.70
N VAL A 296 18.16 -20.63 -6.80
CA VAL A 296 17.28 -20.49 -5.62
C VAL A 296 15.84 -20.19 -6.06
N HIS A 297 15.65 -19.26 -7.00
CA HIS A 297 14.33 -19.01 -7.58
C HIS A 297 13.78 -20.27 -8.21
N ALA A 298 14.53 -20.95 -9.09
CA ALA A 298 14.11 -22.20 -9.72
C ALA A 298 13.69 -23.28 -8.70
N ALA A 299 14.44 -23.46 -7.61
CA ALA A 299 14.11 -24.41 -6.56
C ALA A 299 12.82 -24.03 -5.81
N ALA A 300 12.67 -22.77 -5.40
CA ALA A 300 11.41 -22.33 -4.77
C ALA A 300 10.22 -22.51 -5.70
N ARG A 301 10.45 -22.24 -6.97
CA ARG A 301 9.48 -22.36 -8.06
C ARG A 301 9.04 -23.81 -8.30
N GLU A 302 9.98 -24.76 -8.30
CA GLU A 302 9.75 -26.18 -8.55
C GLU A 302 9.09 -26.86 -7.36
N TYR A 303 9.55 -26.57 -6.14
CA TYR A 303 9.14 -27.28 -4.93
C TYR A 303 8.08 -26.56 -4.10
N GLY A 304 7.69 -25.33 -4.48
CA GLY A 304 6.70 -24.53 -3.76
C GLY A 304 7.19 -24.05 -2.40
N LEU A 305 8.46 -23.66 -2.29
CA LEU A 305 9.06 -23.17 -1.05
C LEU A 305 8.62 -21.72 -0.78
N ARG A 306 8.33 -21.42 0.49
CA ARG A 306 8.27 -20.03 0.97
C ARG A 306 9.67 -19.59 1.41
N LEU A 307 10.13 -18.42 0.94
CA LEU A 307 11.48 -17.93 1.24
C LEU A 307 11.50 -16.61 2.02
N VAL A 308 12.33 -16.54 3.05
CA VAL A 308 12.74 -15.27 3.68
C VAL A 308 14.20 -15.01 3.37
N GLY A 309 14.53 -13.78 2.98
CA GLY A 309 15.87 -13.43 2.48
C GLY A 309 15.94 -13.48 0.95
N PRO A 310 17.12 -13.69 0.36
CA PRO A 310 18.43 -13.87 1.00
C PRO A 310 18.96 -12.60 1.69
N ASN A 311 20.20 -12.64 2.17
CA ASN A 311 20.91 -11.47 2.73
C ASN A 311 20.12 -10.78 3.86
N CYS A 312 19.64 -11.57 4.81
CA CYS A 312 18.81 -11.07 5.89
C CYS A 312 19.36 -11.36 7.27
N LEU A 313 18.83 -10.68 8.29
CA LEU A 313 19.15 -10.91 9.70
C LEU A 313 18.57 -12.23 10.23
N GLY A 314 17.49 -12.72 9.61
CA GLY A 314 16.73 -13.89 10.04
C GLY A 314 15.30 -13.57 10.47
N VAL A 315 14.70 -14.51 11.19
CA VAL A 315 13.31 -14.44 11.69
C VAL A 315 13.26 -14.87 13.15
N LEU A 316 12.42 -14.23 13.95
CA LEU A 316 12.06 -14.70 15.29
C LEU A 316 10.56 -14.59 15.54
N SER A 317 10.08 -15.45 16.43
CA SER A 317 8.73 -15.42 16.98
C SER A 317 8.82 -15.55 18.50
N THR A 318 8.08 -14.71 19.21
CA THR A 318 7.97 -14.77 20.67
C THR A 318 6.66 -15.41 21.12
N ASP A 319 5.97 -16.13 20.23
CA ASP A 319 4.76 -16.91 20.57
C ASP A 319 5.07 -17.86 21.73
N PRO A 320 4.41 -17.76 22.90
CA PRO A 320 4.66 -18.68 24.00
C PRO A 320 4.46 -20.15 23.64
N ALA A 321 3.61 -20.45 22.65
CA ALA A 321 3.41 -21.82 22.17
C ALA A 321 4.54 -22.33 21.25
N CYS A 322 5.30 -21.41 20.64
CA CYS A 322 6.36 -21.73 19.69
C CYS A 322 7.43 -20.62 19.64
N PRO A 323 8.14 -20.35 20.75
CA PRO A 323 9.15 -19.31 20.76
C PRO A 323 10.37 -19.81 20.00
N TYR A 324 10.89 -19.01 19.07
CA TYR A 324 12.14 -19.31 18.41
C TYR A 324 12.86 -18.02 18.00
N ASP A 325 14.19 -18.11 17.90
CA ASP A 325 15.02 -17.03 17.36
C ASP A 325 16.02 -17.61 16.35
N LEU A 326 15.76 -17.37 15.06
CA LEU A 326 16.63 -17.75 13.95
C LEU A 326 17.44 -16.56 13.42
N THR A 327 17.63 -15.54 14.26
CA THR A 327 18.47 -14.39 13.95
C THR A 327 19.87 -14.56 14.53
N PHE A 328 20.79 -13.68 14.12
CA PHE A 328 22.09 -13.51 14.76
C PHE A 328 22.17 -12.19 15.57
N LEU A 329 21.05 -11.76 16.18
CA LEU A 329 21.04 -10.65 17.12
C LEU A 329 21.97 -10.92 18.31
N GLY A 330 22.63 -9.85 18.81
CA GLY A 330 23.55 -9.94 19.95
C GLY A 330 22.87 -9.95 21.31
N SER A 331 21.61 -9.51 21.38
CA SER A 331 20.80 -9.45 22.59
C SER A 331 19.48 -10.18 22.40
N ARG A 332 18.96 -10.74 23.49
CA ARG A 332 17.68 -11.46 23.47
C ARG A 332 16.53 -10.47 23.36
N VAL A 333 15.66 -10.69 22.38
CA VAL A 333 14.40 -9.96 22.24
C VAL A 333 13.41 -10.38 23.33
N GLN A 334 12.79 -9.39 23.97
CA GLN A 334 11.73 -9.63 24.95
C GLN A 334 10.40 -9.96 24.23
N PRO A 335 9.60 -10.90 24.74
CA PRO A 335 8.23 -11.12 24.25
C PRO A 335 7.36 -9.87 24.42
N GLY A 336 6.58 -9.55 23.40
CA GLY A 336 5.61 -8.45 23.42
C GLY A 336 4.66 -8.50 22.23
N ASN A 337 4.13 -7.35 21.86
CA ASN A 337 3.03 -7.18 20.89
C ASN A 337 3.44 -6.38 19.64
N ILE A 338 4.72 -6.03 19.48
CA ILE A 338 5.22 -5.27 18.32
C ILE A 338 5.68 -6.23 17.22
N GLY A 339 5.03 -6.20 16.07
CA GLY A 339 5.44 -6.93 14.88
C GLY A 339 6.36 -6.07 14.02
N VAL A 340 7.54 -6.59 13.66
CA VAL A 340 8.53 -5.86 12.86
C VAL A 340 8.82 -6.58 11.55
N VAL A 341 8.75 -5.85 10.43
CA VAL A 341 9.32 -6.26 9.15
C VAL A 341 10.35 -5.24 8.69
N THR A 342 11.54 -5.71 8.34
CA THR A 342 12.64 -4.84 7.90
C THR A 342 13.37 -5.42 6.71
N GLN A 343 13.53 -4.60 5.67
CA GLN A 343 14.39 -4.96 4.53
C GLN A 343 15.87 -4.77 4.85
N SER A 344 16.21 -3.88 5.80
CA SER A 344 17.58 -3.63 6.23
C SER A 344 17.91 -4.36 7.54
N GLY A 345 18.92 -5.21 7.51
CA GLY A 345 19.41 -5.92 8.70
C GLY A 345 19.95 -4.96 9.77
N GLY A 346 20.71 -3.93 9.37
CA GLY A 346 21.28 -2.95 10.31
C GLY A 346 20.19 -2.12 11.02
N VAL A 347 19.14 -1.72 10.30
CA VAL A 347 17.98 -1.06 10.91
C VAL A 347 17.24 -2.00 11.86
N GLY A 348 17.10 -3.27 11.50
CA GLY A 348 16.51 -4.29 12.36
C GLY A 348 17.24 -4.46 13.69
N ILE A 349 18.57 -4.49 13.66
CA ILE A 349 19.42 -4.57 14.86
C ILE A 349 19.21 -3.32 15.74
N ALA A 350 19.35 -2.13 15.15
CA ALA A 350 19.22 -0.87 15.89
C ALA A 350 17.84 -0.70 16.54
N LEU A 351 16.78 -1.09 15.83
CA LEU A 351 15.41 -1.06 16.35
C LEU A 351 15.23 -2.07 17.50
N ALA A 352 15.70 -3.32 17.33
CA ALA A 352 15.59 -4.34 18.37
C ALA A 352 16.30 -3.93 19.68
N GLU A 353 17.50 -3.34 19.56
CA GLU A 353 18.24 -2.79 20.71
C GLU A 353 17.47 -1.64 21.37
N SER A 354 17.00 -0.67 20.58
CA SER A 354 16.28 0.49 21.09
C SER A 354 14.97 0.12 21.80
N LEU A 355 14.22 -0.85 21.27
CA LEU A 355 13.01 -1.36 21.93
C LEU A 355 13.34 -2.12 23.22
N GLY A 356 14.42 -2.91 23.21
CA GLY A 356 14.92 -3.61 24.38
C GLY A 356 15.29 -2.67 25.53
N ASP A 357 15.97 -1.56 25.22
CA ASP A 357 16.34 -0.52 26.20
C ASP A 357 15.12 0.15 26.84
N LEU A 358 13.99 0.21 26.12
CA LEU A 358 12.71 0.70 26.64
C LEU A 358 11.88 -0.37 27.36
N GLY A 359 12.31 -1.62 27.35
CA GLY A 359 11.54 -2.76 27.85
C GLY A 359 10.32 -3.09 26.98
N LEU A 360 10.30 -2.65 25.72
CA LEU A 360 9.23 -2.95 24.77
C LEU A 360 9.56 -4.23 24.00
N GLY A 361 8.66 -5.21 24.08
CA GLY A 361 8.84 -6.52 23.46
C GLY A 361 8.24 -6.64 22.06
N MET A 362 8.75 -7.58 21.28
CA MET A 362 8.27 -7.87 19.93
C MET A 362 7.46 -9.16 19.90
N SER A 363 6.43 -9.24 19.05
CA SER A 363 5.66 -10.45 18.77
C SER A 363 6.34 -11.32 17.70
N THR A 364 6.83 -10.67 16.65
CA THR A 364 7.61 -11.25 15.56
C THR A 364 8.61 -10.21 15.02
N LEU A 365 9.75 -10.68 14.52
CA LEU A 365 10.65 -9.88 13.68
C LEU A 365 11.01 -10.69 12.43
N VAL A 366 10.84 -10.07 11.26
CA VAL A 366 11.23 -10.64 9.97
C VAL A 366 12.14 -9.68 9.24
N SER A 367 13.38 -10.11 9.03
CA SER A 367 14.27 -9.43 8.09
C SER A 367 14.11 -10.05 6.70
N THR A 368 13.61 -9.29 5.74
CA THR A 368 13.35 -9.80 4.38
C THR A 368 14.59 -9.78 3.49
N GLY A 369 15.61 -8.98 3.83
CA GLY A 369 16.82 -8.80 3.03
C GLY A 369 16.48 -8.44 1.57
N ASP A 370 17.07 -9.17 0.63
CA ASP A 370 16.87 -8.97 -0.81
C ASP A 370 15.43 -9.33 -1.27
N LYS A 371 14.61 -9.93 -0.39
CA LYS A 371 13.16 -10.12 -0.53
C LYS A 371 12.79 -10.89 -1.80
N TYR A 372 13.24 -12.14 -1.89
CA TYR A 372 12.93 -13.04 -3.02
C TYR A 372 11.47 -13.48 -3.07
N ASP A 373 10.82 -13.60 -1.91
CA ASP A 373 9.45 -14.11 -1.82
C ASP A 373 8.65 -13.37 -0.73
N VAL A 374 8.80 -13.75 0.55
CA VAL A 374 8.07 -13.13 1.67
C VAL A 374 8.40 -11.64 1.77
N SER A 375 7.35 -10.82 1.77
CA SER A 375 7.40 -9.37 1.66
C SER A 375 6.63 -8.66 2.79
N GLY A 376 6.71 -7.33 2.84
CA GLY A 376 5.90 -6.53 3.77
C GLY A 376 4.39 -6.76 3.64
N ASN A 377 3.88 -7.10 2.44
CA ASN A 377 2.48 -7.42 2.24
C ASN A 377 2.10 -8.71 3.00
N ASP A 378 2.93 -9.75 2.89
CA ASP A 378 2.75 -11.02 3.59
C ASP A 378 2.68 -10.82 5.11
N LEU A 379 3.50 -9.91 5.64
CA LEU A 379 3.51 -9.58 7.07
C LEU A 379 2.26 -8.80 7.52
N LEU A 380 1.77 -7.85 6.71
CA LEU A 380 0.49 -7.18 7.00
C LEU A 380 -0.67 -8.18 7.06
N MET A 381 -0.66 -9.17 6.17
CA MET A 381 -1.67 -10.24 6.14
C MET A 381 -1.53 -11.17 7.35
N TRP A 382 -0.31 -11.59 7.68
CA TRP A 382 -0.04 -12.36 8.89
C TRP A 382 -0.54 -11.65 10.15
N TRP A 383 -0.21 -10.37 10.32
CA TRP A 383 -0.63 -9.60 11.49
C TRP A 383 -2.14 -9.38 11.53
N THR A 384 -2.82 -9.31 10.39
CA THR A 384 -4.29 -9.29 10.37
C THR A 384 -4.88 -10.53 11.07
N ALA A 385 -4.27 -11.70 10.87
CA ALA A 385 -4.69 -12.95 11.51
C ALA A 385 -4.12 -13.13 12.94
N ASP A 386 -2.89 -12.69 13.21
CA ASP A 386 -2.23 -12.82 14.51
C ASP A 386 -2.73 -11.78 15.50
N ARG A 387 -3.53 -12.22 16.48
CA ARG A 387 -4.09 -11.34 17.53
C ARG A 387 -3.06 -10.86 18.55
N ARG A 388 -1.84 -11.40 18.59
CA ARG A 388 -0.79 -10.96 19.54
C ARG A 388 -0.08 -9.70 19.08
N THR A 389 -0.08 -9.44 17.78
CA THR A 389 0.56 -8.25 17.22
C THR A 389 -0.41 -7.08 17.29
N GLU A 390 -0.15 -6.09 18.13
CA GLU A 390 -1.00 -4.90 18.33
C GLU A 390 -0.44 -3.66 17.63
N LEU A 391 0.84 -3.67 17.25
CA LEU A 391 1.51 -2.59 16.53
C LEU A 391 2.38 -3.17 15.42
N ALA A 392 2.21 -2.70 14.18
CA ALA A 392 2.96 -3.16 13.02
C ALA A 392 4.00 -2.13 12.58
N VAL A 393 5.26 -2.55 12.46
CA VAL A 393 6.39 -1.69 12.10
C VAL A 393 7.01 -2.17 10.79
N LEU A 394 7.14 -1.25 9.83
CA LEU A 394 7.63 -1.53 8.49
C LEU A 394 8.83 -0.65 8.12
N TYR A 395 9.96 -1.27 7.83
CA TYR A 395 11.05 -0.64 7.10
C TYR A 395 11.14 -1.29 5.72
N LEU A 396 10.63 -0.59 4.69
CA LEU A 396 10.54 -1.09 3.32
C LEU A 396 11.27 -0.16 2.36
N GLU A 397 12.20 -0.71 1.59
CA GLU A 397 12.90 0.05 0.53
C GLU A 397 12.14 -0.02 -0.80
N SER A 398 11.29 -1.03 -0.98
CA SER A 398 10.41 -1.17 -2.14
C SER A 398 9.08 -1.82 -1.79
N PHE A 399 8.03 -1.40 -2.48
CA PHE A 399 6.69 -1.99 -2.42
C PHE A 399 6.55 -2.96 -3.59
N GLY A 400 6.30 -4.25 -3.32
CA GLY A 400 6.13 -5.24 -4.40
C GLY A 400 4.87 -4.98 -5.23
N ASN A 401 3.74 -4.85 -4.55
CA ASN A 401 2.45 -4.44 -5.12
C ASN A 401 1.87 -3.32 -4.22
N PRO A 402 2.05 -2.04 -4.57
CA PRO A 402 1.60 -0.90 -3.77
C PRO A 402 0.09 -0.78 -3.64
N ARG A 403 -0.69 -1.16 -4.66
CA ARG A 403 -2.16 -1.16 -4.56
C ARG A 403 -2.63 -2.18 -3.52
N LYS A 404 -2.07 -3.41 -3.56
CA LYS A 404 -2.29 -4.44 -2.52
C LYS A 404 -1.79 -3.93 -1.15
N PHE A 405 -0.60 -3.32 -1.09
CA PHE A 405 -0.06 -2.74 0.14
C PHE A 405 -1.02 -1.71 0.75
N SER A 406 -1.49 -0.73 -0.03
CA SER A 406 -2.38 0.33 0.44
C SER A 406 -3.63 -0.22 1.09
N ARG A 407 -4.28 -1.20 0.44
CA ARG A 407 -5.50 -1.84 0.97
C ARG A 407 -5.23 -2.65 2.24
N LEU A 408 -4.17 -3.44 2.25
CA LEU A 408 -3.77 -4.24 3.42
C LEU A 408 -3.41 -3.36 4.61
N ALA A 409 -2.58 -2.34 4.38
CA ALA A 409 -2.15 -1.39 5.39
C ALA A 409 -3.35 -0.61 5.93
N ARG A 410 -4.23 -0.09 5.05
CA ARG A 410 -5.49 0.57 5.44
C ARG A 410 -6.36 -0.30 6.33
N ARG A 411 -6.57 -1.56 5.92
CA ARG A 411 -7.39 -2.49 6.68
C ARG A 411 -6.81 -2.80 8.06
N LEU A 412 -5.50 -3.05 8.14
CA LEU A 412 -4.83 -3.28 9.41
C LEU A 412 -4.85 -2.01 10.29
N ALA A 413 -4.51 -0.85 9.70
CA ALA A 413 -4.47 0.46 10.32
C ALA A 413 -5.80 0.88 10.97
N ARG A 414 -6.96 0.37 10.51
CA ARG A 414 -8.26 0.61 11.16
C ARG A 414 -8.40 -0.05 12.53
N THR A 415 -7.63 -1.10 12.79
CA THR A 415 -7.72 -1.88 14.03
C THR A 415 -6.47 -1.79 14.89
N ARG A 416 -5.31 -1.51 14.27
CA ARG A 416 -3.99 -1.54 14.89
C ARG A 416 -3.06 -0.55 14.21
N PRO A 417 -2.26 0.26 14.94
CA PRO A 417 -1.34 1.19 14.31
C PRO A 417 -0.33 0.51 13.38
N VAL A 418 -0.13 1.11 12.21
CA VAL A 418 0.86 0.69 11.21
C VAL A 418 1.86 1.84 11.04
N LEU A 419 3.13 1.58 11.33
CA LEU A 419 4.20 2.58 11.29
C LEU A 419 5.19 2.24 10.17
N ALA A 420 5.68 3.24 9.45
CA ALA A 420 6.68 3.04 8.41
C ALA A 420 7.77 4.12 8.40
N VAL A 421 9.01 3.71 8.08
CA VAL A 421 10.13 4.66 7.89
C VAL A 421 10.20 5.10 6.43
N ARG A 422 10.27 6.41 6.20
CA ARG A 422 10.46 7.03 4.89
C ARG A 422 11.92 6.89 4.44
N SER A 423 12.25 5.79 3.77
CA SER A 423 13.58 5.60 3.15
C SER A 423 13.63 6.16 1.73
N GLY A 424 14.79 6.70 1.31
CA GLY A 424 15.04 7.06 -0.09
C GLY A 424 14.36 8.35 -0.56
N SER A 425 14.17 9.35 0.30
CA SER A 425 13.44 10.58 -0.04
C SER A 425 14.21 11.60 -0.89
N GLY A 426 15.52 11.43 -1.12
CA GLY A 426 16.33 12.34 -1.92
C GLY A 426 17.13 11.62 -3.02
N ASP A 427 17.42 12.29 -4.12
CA ASP A 427 18.02 11.71 -5.34
C ASP A 427 19.29 10.90 -5.10
N THR A 428 20.14 11.32 -4.15
CA THR A 428 21.35 10.58 -3.78
C THR A 428 21.04 9.32 -2.98
N ALA A 429 20.07 9.38 -2.07
CA ALA A 429 19.62 8.21 -1.31
C ALA A 429 18.87 7.21 -2.22
N GLN A 430 18.11 7.71 -3.20
CA GLN A 430 17.47 6.87 -4.22
C GLN A 430 18.47 6.14 -5.09
N ARG A 431 19.52 6.82 -5.57
CA ARG A 431 20.61 6.17 -6.33
C ARG A 431 21.38 5.16 -5.49
N ALA A 432 21.66 5.47 -4.22
CA ALA A 432 22.29 4.53 -3.31
C ALA A 432 21.41 3.29 -3.05
N ALA A 433 20.12 3.49 -2.77
CA ALA A 433 19.16 2.40 -2.59
C ALA A 433 19.02 1.54 -3.87
N ALA A 434 19.01 2.14 -5.05
CA ALA A 434 18.97 1.44 -6.33
C ALA A 434 20.28 0.67 -6.64
N SER A 435 21.41 1.07 -6.07
CA SER A 435 22.67 0.30 -6.16
C SER A 435 22.73 -0.86 -5.16
N HIS A 436 21.92 -0.80 -4.09
CA HIS A 436 21.78 -1.85 -3.08
C HIS A 436 20.61 -2.81 -3.34
N THR A 437 19.59 -2.40 -4.09
CA THR A 437 18.41 -3.18 -4.43
C THR A 437 18.04 -2.96 -5.90
N ALA A 438 17.76 -4.03 -6.65
CA ALA A 438 17.46 -3.97 -8.08
C ALA A 438 16.12 -3.28 -8.45
N ALA A 439 15.44 -2.64 -7.49
CA ALA A 439 14.14 -1.99 -7.68
C ALA A 439 14.29 -0.47 -7.88
N ALA A 440 13.56 0.09 -8.86
CA ALA A 440 13.49 1.53 -9.06
C ALA A 440 12.96 2.24 -7.80
N ALA A 441 13.59 3.35 -7.41
CA ALA A 441 13.20 4.12 -6.24
C ALA A 441 11.87 4.86 -6.48
N THR A 442 10.92 4.73 -5.56
CA THR A 442 9.63 5.42 -5.61
C THR A 442 9.80 6.92 -5.33
N PRO A 443 9.16 7.82 -6.12
CA PRO A 443 9.11 9.24 -5.80
C PRO A 443 8.51 9.49 -4.41
N ALA A 444 9.12 10.37 -3.61
CA ALA A 444 8.70 10.63 -2.23
C ALA A 444 7.22 11.06 -2.13
N VAL A 445 6.75 11.90 -3.07
CA VAL A 445 5.37 12.38 -3.14
C VAL A 445 4.37 11.23 -3.27
N THR A 446 4.64 10.25 -4.15
CA THR A 446 3.78 9.07 -4.35
C THR A 446 3.72 8.20 -3.10
N ARG A 447 4.88 7.96 -2.47
CA ARG A 447 4.97 7.16 -1.24
C ARG A 447 4.24 7.84 -0.08
N ASP A 448 4.41 9.14 0.09
CA ASP A 448 3.81 9.88 1.20
C ASP A 448 2.28 9.95 1.05
N ALA A 449 1.77 10.15 -0.18
CA ALA A 449 0.34 10.06 -0.49
C ALA A 449 -0.24 8.67 -0.16
N LEU A 450 0.49 7.61 -0.53
CA LEU A 450 0.12 6.22 -0.21
C LEU A 450 0.00 6.01 1.30
N PHE A 451 1.01 6.41 2.07
CA PHE A 451 1.01 6.23 3.52
C PHE A 451 -0.14 6.99 4.19
N GLU A 452 -0.38 8.24 3.77
CA GLU A 452 -1.44 9.06 4.34
C GLU A 452 -2.83 8.47 4.06
N GLN A 453 -3.11 8.05 2.82
CA GLN A 453 -4.39 7.42 2.46
C GLN A 453 -4.58 6.07 3.15
N ALA A 454 -3.49 5.30 3.33
CA ALA A 454 -3.52 4.01 4.01
C ALA A 454 -3.53 4.10 5.54
N GLY A 455 -3.48 5.29 6.13
CA GLY A 455 -3.44 5.45 7.59
C GLY A 455 -2.13 4.99 8.24
N VAL A 456 -1.05 4.91 7.45
CA VAL A 456 0.29 4.55 7.93
C VAL A 456 0.93 5.76 8.59
N ILE A 457 1.38 5.60 9.83
CA ILE A 457 2.14 6.62 10.57
C ILE A 457 3.58 6.62 10.06
N ALA A 458 3.86 7.52 9.13
CA ALA A 458 5.18 7.67 8.52
C ALA A 458 6.14 8.52 9.39
N VAL A 459 7.39 8.07 9.50
CA VAL A 459 8.48 8.76 10.22
C VAL A 459 9.76 8.78 9.38
N ASP A 460 10.72 9.66 9.68
CA ASP A 460 11.93 9.80 8.85
C ASP A 460 13.15 9.05 9.39
N THR A 461 13.14 8.71 10.67
CA THR A 461 14.28 8.08 11.34
C THR A 461 13.86 6.94 12.25
N VAL A 462 14.80 6.03 12.54
CA VAL A 462 14.60 4.97 13.54
C VAL A 462 14.35 5.57 14.92
N ALA A 463 14.98 6.70 15.25
CA ALA A 463 14.74 7.38 16.51
C ALA A 463 13.28 7.87 16.61
N GLU A 464 12.75 8.52 15.57
CA GLU A 464 11.33 8.93 15.54
C GLU A 464 10.38 7.75 15.58
N LEU A 465 10.74 6.63 14.93
CA LEU A 465 9.97 5.40 15.01
C LEU A 465 9.84 4.93 16.47
N VAL A 466 10.96 4.88 17.19
CA VAL A 466 11.00 4.48 18.61
C VAL A 466 10.17 5.43 19.48
N ASP A 467 10.27 6.75 19.25
CA ASP A 467 9.48 7.76 19.97
C ASP A 467 7.96 7.54 19.81
N VAL A 468 7.51 7.23 18.59
CA VAL A 468 6.08 6.99 18.29
C VAL A 468 5.63 5.64 18.87
N ILE A 469 6.45 4.59 18.76
CA ILE A 469 6.16 3.29 19.37
C ILE A 469 5.99 3.44 20.89
N ALA A 470 6.87 4.19 21.57
CA ALA A 470 6.77 4.44 22.99
C ALA A 470 5.46 5.16 23.36
N GLY A 471 5.08 6.18 22.60
CA GLY A 471 3.81 6.89 22.78
C GLY A 471 2.60 5.97 22.65
N LEU A 472 2.55 5.16 21.58
CA LEU A 472 1.45 4.20 21.33
C LEU A 472 1.41 3.04 22.34
N SER A 473 2.56 2.63 22.88
CA SER A 473 2.64 1.47 23.78
C SER A 473 2.18 1.79 25.21
N TRP A 474 2.21 3.07 25.60
CA TRP A 474 1.97 3.49 26.99
C TRP A 474 0.83 4.50 27.15
N GLN A 475 0.23 4.99 26.06
CA GLN A 475 -0.86 5.97 26.11
C GLN A 475 -1.96 5.66 25.11
N LEU A 476 -3.18 6.11 25.44
CA LEU A 476 -4.29 6.14 24.49
C LEU A 476 -4.04 7.17 23.39
N LEU A 477 -4.75 7.02 22.28
CA LEU A 477 -4.80 8.04 21.24
C LEU A 477 -5.53 9.30 21.76
N PRO A 478 -5.09 10.49 21.35
CA PRO A 478 -5.68 11.76 21.80
C PRO A 478 -6.98 12.06 21.06
N GLY A 479 -8.06 12.33 21.82
CA GLY A 479 -9.39 12.59 21.25
C GLY A 479 -9.51 13.84 20.36
N GLY A 480 -8.45 14.63 20.22
CA GLY A 480 -8.41 15.81 19.36
C GLY A 480 -7.10 16.60 19.46
N PRO A 481 -6.99 17.73 18.73
CA PRO A 481 -5.76 18.51 18.62
C PRO A 481 -5.55 19.50 19.78
N ARG A 482 -6.46 19.60 20.77
CA ARG A 482 -6.40 20.64 21.81
C ARG A 482 -5.47 20.20 22.95
N VAL A 483 -4.33 20.85 23.07
CA VAL A 483 -3.27 20.49 24.01
C VAL A 483 -3.14 21.51 25.13
N ALA A 484 -3.10 21.03 26.37
CA ALA A 484 -2.67 21.81 27.52
C ALA A 484 -1.20 21.52 27.85
N VAL A 485 -0.43 22.55 28.14
CA VAL A 485 0.94 22.41 28.65
C VAL A 485 0.92 22.72 30.14
N LEU A 486 1.49 21.83 30.95
CA LEU A 486 1.71 22.02 32.37
C LEU A 486 3.20 21.94 32.66
N SER A 487 3.76 22.96 33.34
CA SER A 487 5.19 23.03 33.62
C SER A 487 5.50 23.56 35.01
N ASN A 488 6.61 23.12 35.62
CA ASN A 488 7.20 23.75 36.81
C ASN A 488 8.38 24.68 36.45
N ALA A 489 8.68 24.81 35.16
CA ALA A 489 9.69 25.70 34.64
C ALA A 489 9.14 26.44 33.42
N GLY A 490 8.91 27.76 33.55
CA GLY A 490 8.31 28.58 32.49
C GLY A 490 8.99 28.43 31.12
N GLY A 491 10.32 28.37 31.06
CA GLY A 491 11.06 28.17 29.80
C GLY A 491 10.73 26.85 29.10
N ALA A 492 10.58 25.75 29.84
CA ALA A 492 10.18 24.46 29.27
C ALA A 492 8.71 24.48 28.80
N GLY A 493 7.85 25.22 29.51
CA GLY A 493 6.45 25.40 29.13
C GLY A 493 6.29 26.20 27.83
N VAL A 494 7.07 27.26 27.64
CA VAL A 494 7.11 28.04 26.39
C VAL A 494 7.60 27.19 25.22
N LEU A 495 8.71 26.46 25.40
CA LEU A 495 9.22 25.57 24.35
C LEU A 495 8.22 24.48 23.94
N ALA A 496 7.47 23.94 24.90
CA ALA A 496 6.40 22.99 24.63
C ALA A 496 5.25 23.61 23.84
N ALA A 497 4.80 24.81 24.20
CA ALA A 497 3.75 25.52 23.47
C ALA A 497 4.18 25.83 22.02
N ASP A 498 5.38 26.39 21.84
CA ASP A 498 5.94 26.69 20.52
C ASP A 498 6.11 25.41 19.67
N ALA A 499 6.47 24.29 20.29
CA ALA A 499 6.54 23.00 19.62
C ALA A 499 5.15 22.49 19.20
N CYS A 500 4.15 22.59 20.06
CA CYS A 500 2.77 22.24 19.73
C CYS A 500 2.26 23.04 18.53
N GLU A 501 2.40 24.36 18.54
CA GLU A 501 1.92 25.22 17.45
C GLU A 501 2.65 24.93 16.12
N ARG A 502 3.96 24.69 16.15
CA ARG A 502 4.75 24.33 14.95
C ARG A 502 4.28 23.02 14.30
N GLU A 503 3.84 22.07 15.11
CA GLU A 503 3.31 20.78 14.64
C GLU A 503 1.81 20.84 14.27
N GLY A 504 1.19 22.02 14.38
CA GLY A 504 -0.21 22.25 14.05
C GLY A 504 -1.20 21.81 15.13
N LEU A 505 -0.73 21.55 16.35
CA LEU A 505 -1.59 21.34 17.52
C LEU A 505 -2.18 22.68 17.98
N VAL A 506 -3.34 22.62 18.65
CA VAL A 506 -4.06 23.81 19.11
C VAL A 506 -3.87 23.95 20.61
N MET A 507 -3.40 25.11 21.07
CA MET A 507 -3.32 25.38 22.51
C MET A 507 -4.74 25.50 23.10
N ALA A 508 -5.09 24.60 24.02
CA ALA A 508 -6.41 24.55 24.63
C ALA A 508 -6.71 25.82 25.46
N GLU A 509 -7.91 26.36 25.32
CA GLU A 509 -8.42 27.42 26.19
C GLU A 509 -9.06 26.80 27.44
N LEU A 510 -8.42 26.99 28.60
CA LEU A 510 -8.90 26.41 29.86
C LEU A 510 -10.17 27.13 30.34
N SER A 511 -11.16 26.35 30.77
CA SER A 511 -12.41 26.89 31.33
C SER A 511 -12.16 27.76 32.56
N GLU A 512 -13.10 28.67 32.86
CA GLU A 512 -13.02 29.49 34.08
C GLU A 512 -13.00 28.61 35.33
N ASP A 513 -13.79 27.53 35.38
CA ASP A 513 -13.81 26.57 36.50
C ASP A 513 -12.45 25.90 36.73
N THR A 514 -11.79 25.45 35.66
CA THR A 514 -10.42 24.90 35.74
C THR A 514 -9.42 25.94 36.24
N ARG A 515 -9.50 27.18 35.75
CA ARG A 515 -8.64 28.28 36.20
C ARG A 515 -8.83 28.61 37.68
N GLU A 516 -10.07 28.64 38.15
CA GLU A 516 -10.41 28.86 39.56
C GLU A 516 -9.92 27.73 40.46
N ARG A 517 -10.02 26.47 40.03
CA ARG A 517 -9.49 25.32 40.76
C ARG A 517 -7.96 25.35 40.83
N LEU A 518 -7.28 25.64 39.72
CA LEU A 518 -5.83 25.80 39.67
C LEU A 518 -5.35 26.92 40.61
N ALA A 519 -6.03 28.08 40.61
CA ALA A 519 -5.68 29.21 41.46
C ALA A 519 -5.80 28.92 42.97
N LYS A 520 -6.61 27.93 43.37
CA LYS A 520 -6.75 27.52 44.78
C LYS A 520 -5.60 26.62 45.26
N VAL A 521 -4.95 25.90 44.36
CA VAL A 521 -3.89 24.93 44.69
C VAL A 521 -2.48 25.42 44.35
N LEU A 522 -2.35 26.34 43.38
CA LEU A 522 -1.08 26.90 42.96
C LEU A 522 -0.73 28.20 43.72
N PRO A 523 0.56 28.55 43.83
CA PRO A 523 1.01 29.85 44.35
C PRO A 523 0.41 31.02 43.57
N ALA A 524 0.32 32.20 44.20
CA ALA A 524 -0.23 33.39 43.57
C ALA A 524 0.58 33.88 42.37
N GLU A 525 1.87 33.52 42.32
CA GLU A 525 2.81 33.83 41.24
C GLU A 525 2.68 32.88 40.03
N ALA A 526 1.92 31.80 40.16
CA ALA A 526 1.73 30.82 39.10
C ALA A 526 0.83 31.36 37.96
N ALA A 527 1.08 30.89 36.73
CA ALA A 527 0.19 31.15 35.61
C ALA A 527 -0.86 30.03 35.53
N VAL A 528 -2.15 30.40 35.64
CA VAL A 528 -3.28 29.46 35.55
C VAL A 528 -3.88 29.36 34.14
N ARG A 529 -3.37 30.12 33.18
CA ARG A 529 -3.73 30.00 31.75
C ARG A 529 -2.84 28.95 31.09
N ASN A 530 -3.17 28.51 29.88
CA ASN A 530 -2.32 27.60 29.11
C ASN A 530 -1.23 28.41 28.37
N PRO A 531 0.08 28.09 28.52
CA PRO A 531 0.69 27.07 29.38
C PRO A 531 0.58 27.36 30.88
N VAL A 532 0.21 26.34 31.66
CA VAL A 532 0.11 26.43 33.12
C VAL A 532 1.51 26.34 33.72
N ASP A 533 2.03 27.46 34.22
CA ASP A 533 3.33 27.52 34.92
C ASP A 533 3.09 27.47 36.43
N THR A 534 3.38 26.33 37.02
CA THR A 534 3.23 26.06 38.46
C THR A 534 4.34 26.69 39.30
N THR A 535 5.37 27.29 38.69
CA THR A 535 6.62 27.76 39.30
C THR A 535 7.54 26.63 39.79
N ALA A 536 8.82 26.94 40.02
CA ALA A 536 9.83 25.94 40.39
C ALA A 536 9.69 25.36 41.81
N ALA A 537 8.88 25.99 42.66
CA ALA A 537 8.82 25.71 44.10
C ALA A 537 7.69 24.75 44.52
N VAL A 538 6.82 24.32 43.60
CA VAL A 538 5.70 23.42 43.93
C VAL A 538 6.17 22.01 44.26
N SER A 539 5.49 21.38 45.21
CA SER A 539 5.72 19.97 45.54
C SER A 539 5.16 19.06 44.44
N ALA A 540 5.61 17.80 44.43
CA ALA A 540 5.13 16.81 43.48
C ALA A 540 3.62 16.55 43.64
N GLU A 541 3.08 16.59 44.86
CA GLU A 541 1.66 16.41 45.15
C GLU A 541 0.81 17.56 44.58
N VAL A 542 1.29 18.80 44.71
CA VAL A 542 0.61 19.98 44.15
C VAL A 542 0.63 19.94 42.62
N PHE A 543 1.76 19.55 42.02
CA PHE A 543 1.86 19.37 40.57
C PHE A 543 0.90 18.29 40.05
N ALA A 544 0.79 17.17 40.78
CA ALA A 544 -0.15 16.10 40.48
C ALA A 544 -1.61 16.56 40.53
N GLU A 545 -1.97 17.39 41.51
CA GLU A 545 -3.33 17.94 41.62
C GLU A 545 -3.64 18.95 40.50
N ALA A 546 -2.65 19.76 40.10
CA ALA A 546 -2.78 20.63 38.94
C ALA A 546 -3.00 19.82 37.66
N LEU A 547 -2.26 18.71 37.47
CA LEU A 547 -2.45 17.82 36.33
C LEU A 547 -3.86 17.20 36.31
N ARG A 548 -4.37 16.69 37.45
CA ARG A 548 -5.75 16.18 37.54
C ARG A 548 -6.78 17.24 37.14
N THR A 549 -6.57 18.47 37.60
CA THR A 549 -7.47 19.59 37.32
C THR A 549 -7.49 19.92 35.82
N VAL A 550 -6.33 19.91 35.15
CA VAL A 550 -6.23 20.13 33.70
C VAL A 550 -6.84 18.96 32.92
N LEU A 551 -6.61 17.71 33.33
CA LEU A 551 -7.16 16.53 32.66
C LEU A 551 -8.70 16.49 32.70
N ALA A 552 -9.29 17.00 33.78
CA ALA A 552 -10.74 17.08 33.96
C ALA A 552 -11.43 18.15 33.07
N ASP A 553 -10.69 19.02 32.39
CA ASP A 553 -11.26 20.08 31.55
C ASP A 553 -11.67 19.54 30.17
N ASP A 554 -12.96 19.55 29.83
CA ASP A 554 -13.50 19.09 28.53
C ASP A 554 -12.94 19.87 27.31
N GLY A 555 -12.33 21.02 27.53
CA GLY A 555 -11.60 21.83 26.56
C GLY A 555 -10.24 21.25 26.14
N VAL A 556 -9.72 20.26 26.88
CA VAL A 556 -8.40 19.65 26.70
C VAL A 556 -8.57 18.24 26.14
N ASP A 557 -7.79 17.88 25.12
CA ASP A 557 -7.76 16.53 24.52
C ASP A 557 -6.49 15.76 24.91
N ALA A 558 -5.39 16.47 25.17
CA ALA A 558 -4.11 15.89 25.59
C ALA A 558 -3.28 16.88 26.43
N VAL A 559 -2.31 16.38 27.19
CA VAL A 559 -1.43 17.19 28.04
C VAL A 559 0.04 16.90 27.78
N ILE A 560 0.86 17.94 27.65
CA ILE A 560 2.33 17.83 27.76
C ILE A 560 2.74 18.35 29.15
N ALA A 561 3.26 17.45 29.99
CA ALA A 561 3.74 17.75 31.33
C ALA A 561 5.26 17.88 31.34
N ALA A 562 5.76 19.12 31.27
CA ALA A 562 7.19 19.42 31.28
C ALA A 562 7.69 19.60 32.72
N THR A 563 8.63 18.76 33.15
CA THR A 563 9.14 18.77 34.53
C THR A 563 10.65 18.89 34.56
N VAL A 564 11.14 19.72 35.48
CA VAL A 564 12.57 19.85 35.79
C VAL A 564 12.77 19.60 37.28
N PRO A 565 13.65 18.65 37.68
CA PRO A 565 13.99 18.45 39.09
C PRO A 565 14.71 19.67 39.66
N THR A 566 14.34 20.07 40.86
CA THR A 566 14.97 21.19 41.57
C THR A 566 15.44 20.76 42.96
N ALA A 567 16.12 21.66 43.66
CA ALA A 567 16.53 21.39 45.04
C ALA A 567 15.35 21.18 46.01
N VAL A 568 14.13 21.59 45.63
CA VAL A 568 12.93 21.42 46.47
C VAL A 568 12.14 20.15 46.15
N GLY A 569 12.44 19.46 45.05
CA GLY A 569 11.80 18.20 44.70
C GLY A 569 11.84 17.88 43.20
N ASP A 570 11.30 16.72 42.84
CA ASP A 570 11.12 16.27 41.45
C ASP A 570 9.63 16.04 41.17
N PRO A 571 8.92 17.03 40.59
CA PRO A 571 7.50 16.89 40.24
C PRO A 571 7.21 15.75 39.27
N GLY A 572 8.21 15.29 38.50
CA GLY A 572 8.05 14.17 37.59
C GLY A 572 7.73 12.84 38.32
N THR A 573 8.09 12.72 39.60
CA THR A 573 7.86 11.49 40.39
C THR A 573 6.39 11.24 40.72
N SER A 574 5.55 12.28 40.78
CA SER A 574 4.12 12.13 41.10
C SER A 574 3.24 11.92 39.87
N LEU A 575 3.75 12.18 38.67
CA LEU A 575 3.03 12.00 37.41
C LEU A 575 2.43 10.60 37.29
N ALA A 576 3.19 9.57 37.63
CA ALA A 576 2.74 8.18 37.51
C ALA A 576 1.50 7.86 38.38
N ALA A 577 1.33 8.55 39.51
CA ALA A 577 0.18 8.38 40.40
C ALA A 577 -1.10 9.08 39.88
N VAL A 578 -1.00 9.87 38.80
CA VAL A 578 -2.10 10.65 38.20
C VAL A 578 -2.59 10.05 36.89
N LEU A 579 -1.86 9.09 36.31
CA LEU A 579 -2.05 8.62 34.95
C LEU A 579 -2.64 7.21 34.86
N PRO A 580 -3.77 6.85 35.51
CA PRO A 580 -4.44 5.61 35.15
C PRO A 580 -5.00 5.71 33.72
N PRO A 581 -5.20 4.56 33.05
CA PRO A 581 -5.48 4.48 31.61
C PRO A 581 -6.82 5.07 31.16
N GLU A 582 -7.68 5.53 32.07
CA GLU A 582 -9.00 6.11 31.77
C GLU A 582 -8.94 7.62 31.45
N TYR A 583 -7.76 8.24 31.54
CA TYR A 583 -7.56 9.66 31.25
C TYR A 583 -7.06 9.93 29.84
N LYS A 584 -7.21 11.19 29.41
CA LYS A 584 -6.66 11.76 28.18
C LYS A 584 -5.15 11.50 28.06
N THR A 585 -4.65 11.47 26.84
CA THR A 585 -3.22 11.29 26.54
C THR A 585 -2.36 12.32 27.28
N VAL A 586 -1.35 11.85 28.01
CA VAL A 586 -0.34 12.70 28.66
C VAL A 586 1.05 12.24 28.24
N PHE A 587 1.87 13.17 27.76
CA PHE A 587 3.31 12.93 27.60
C PHE A 587 4.10 13.72 28.62
N ALA A 588 5.09 13.06 29.23
CA ALA A 588 6.03 13.72 30.11
C ALA A 588 7.22 14.24 29.30
N VAL A 589 7.79 15.36 29.74
CA VAL A 589 9.02 15.91 29.18
C VAL A 589 9.98 16.22 30.30
N ARG A 590 11.22 15.74 30.19
CA ARG A 590 12.30 15.96 31.16
C ARG A 590 13.55 16.45 30.46
N PRO A 591 13.71 17.78 30.30
CA PRO A 591 14.89 18.36 29.68
C PRO A 591 16.19 17.87 30.35
N GLY A 592 17.15 17.44 29.51
CA GLY A 592 18.46 17.00 29.96
C GLY A 592 18.55 15.54 30.43
N GLN A 593 17.50 14.73 30.27
CA GLN A 593 17.65 13.28 30.37
C GLN A 593 18.54 12.75 29.22
N ARG A 594 19.19 11.60 29.42
CA ARG A 594 20.15 11.04 28.44
C ARG A 594 19.47 10.32 27.28
N ALA A 595 18.43 9.55 27.58
CA ALA A 595 17.68 8.82 26.58
C ALA A 595 16.68 9.77 25.93
N ARG A 596 16.52 9.69 24.60
CA ARG A 596 15.55 10.53 23.89
C ARG A 596 14.13 10.31 24.38
N VAL A 597 13.76 9.05 24.57
CA VAL A 597 12.52 8.64 25.22
C VAL A 597 12.82 7.55 26.25
N ALA A 598 12.06 7.53 27.33
CA ALA A 598 12.13 6.50 28.36
C ALA A 598 10.73 6.31 28.97
N PRO A 599 10.43 5.15 29.59
CA PRO A 599 9.25 5.06 30.42
C PRO A 599 9.41 6.00 31.62
N LEU A 600 8.35 6.75 31.95
CA LEU A 600 8.37 7.66 33.11
C LEU A 600 8.75 6.92 34.41
N VAL A 601 8.25 5.70 34.59
CA VAL A 601 8.60 4.80 35.69
C VAL A 601 9.16 3.50 35.11
N PRO A 602 10.36 3.05 35.53
CA PRO A 602 10.93 1.79 35.06
C PRO A 602 9.99 0.59 35.29
N GLY A 603 9.85 -0.27 34.27
CA GLY A 603 9.18 -1.57 34.36
C GLY A 603 7.66 -1.58 34.13
N THR A 604 6.93 -0.50 34.41
CA THR A 604 5.45 -0.45 34.23
C THR A 604 4.97 0.55 33.18
N GLY A 605 5.86 1.34 32.57
CA GLY A 605 5.57 2.13 31.37
C GLY A 605 4.25 2.91 31.40
N VAL A 606 4.07 3.80 32.38
CA VAL A 606 2.79 4.54 32.54
C VAL A 606 2.59 5.60 31.45
N THR A 607 3.67 6.24 31.01
CA THR A 607 3.69 7.16 29.87
C THR A 607 5.12 7.30 29.32
N ALA A 608 5.23 7.79 28.09
CA ALA A 608 6.49 8.19 27.48
C ALA A 608 6.99 9.51 28.08
N CYS A 609 8.25 9.50 28.52
CA CYS A 609 8.99 10.66 28.96
C CYS A 609 10.05 11.03 27.92
N TYR A 610 9.86 12.15 27.24
CA TYR A 610 10.74 12.66 26.20
C TYR A 610 11.79 13.63 26.76
N ASP A 611 12.94 13.73 26.13
CA ASP A 611 14.01 14.66 26.51
C ASP A 611 13.77 16.10 26.04
N ASP A 612 13.00 16.28 24.98
CA ASP A 612 12.72 17.57 24.34
C ASP A 612 11.20 17.74 24.13
N PRO A 613 10.62 18.90 24.49
CA PRO A 613 9.23 19.20 24.15
C PRO A 613 8.91 19.08 22.65
N ALA A 614 9.88 19.34 21.77
CA ALA A 614 9.68 19.20 20.32
C ALA A 614 9.40 17.75 19.91
N ALA A 615 10.10 16.78 20.50
CA ALA A 615 9.87 15.36 20.22
C ALA A 615 8.46 14.94 20.70
N ALA A 616 8.08 15.33 21.92
CA ALA A 616 6.75 15.01 22.47
C ALA A 616 5.61 15.59 21.62
N ALA A 617 5.71 16.87 21.23
CA ALA A 617 4.72 17.53 20.38
C ALA A 617 4.62 16.87 19.00
N ALA A 618 5.76 16.51 18.39
CA ALA A 618 5.78 15.86 17.09
C ALA A 618 5.18 14.44 17.11
N VAL A 619 5.37 13.68 18.20
CA VAL A 619 4.67 12.39 18.38
C VAL A 619 3.18 12.63 18.56
N LEU A 620 2.79 13.55 19.44
CA LEU A 620 1.38 13.83 19.73
C LEU A 620 0.62 14.25 18.47
N ALA A 621 1.20 15.12 17.64
CA ALA A 621 0.62 15.53 16.37
C ALA A 621 0.42 14.35 15.39
N ARG A 622 1.35 13.39 15.35
CA ARG A 622 1.17 12.16 14.56
C ARG A 622 0.00 11.31 15.07
N LEU A 623 -0.14 11.17 16.39
CA LEU A 623 -1.24 10.42 17.00
C LEU A 623 -2.59 11.10 16.75
N VAL A 624 -2.67 12.43 16.87
CA VAL A 624 -3.87 13.20 16.51
C VAL A 624 -4.25 12.99 15.04
N ARG A 625 -3.28 13.07 14.11
CA ARG A 625 -3.55 12.82 12.68
C ARG A 625 -4.07 11.40 12.42
N TYR A 626 -3.52 10.42 13.12
CA TYR A 626 -3.98 9.03 13.03
C TYR A 626 -5.39 8.84 13.61
N GLU A 627 -5.71 9.44 14.75
CA GLU A 627 -7.07 9.40 15.32
C GLU A 627 -8.08 10.12 14.42
N GLN A 628 -7.72 11.27 13.85
CA GLN A 628 -8.55 11.94 12.85
C GLN A 628 -8.79 11.05 11.63
N TRP A 629 -7.78 10.30 11.18
CA TRP A 629 -7.93 9.34 10.08
C TRP A 629 -8.87 8.18 10.47
N LEU A 630 -8.75 7.63 11.68
CA LEU A 630 -9.62 6.57 12.21
C LEU A 630 -11.08 7.01 12.25
N ASN A 631 -11.34 8.26 12.64
CA ASN A 631 -12.69 8.83 12.73
C ASN A 631 -13.28 9.27 11.38
N ARG A 632 -12.53 9.16 10.27
CA ARG A 632 -13.08 9.43 8.93
C ARG A 632 -14.09 8.34 8.56
N PRO A 633 -15.30 8.71 8.11
CA PRO A 633 -16.24 7.74 7.57
C PRO A 633 -15.56 6.96 6.44
N GLU A 634 -15.85 5.66 6.35
CA GLU A 634 -15.42 4.92 5.18
C GLU A 634 -16.04 5.56 3.94
N PRO A 635 -15.24 5.78 2.89
CA PRO A 635 -15.75 6.40 1.69
C PRO A 635 -16.89 5.55 1.15
N GLU A 636 -18.06 6.17 0.96
CA GLU A 636 -19.09 5.56 0.14
C GLU A 636 -18.45 5.30 -1.24
N ASN A 637 -18.60 4.08 -1.74
CA ASN A 637 -18.09 3.63 -3.06
C ASN A 637 -18.77 4.34 -4.25
N SER A 638 -19.30 5.55 -4.05
CA SER A 638 -19.82 6.42 -5.08
C SER A 638 -18.66 7.03 -5.86
N LEU A 639 -18.04 6.22 -6.71
CA LEU A 639 -17.21 6.73 -7.81
C LEU A 639 -18.10 7.69 -8.62
N THR A 640 -17.64 8.93 -8.81
CA THR A 640 -18.35 9.91 -9.65
C THR A 640 -18.57 9.28 -11.02
N PRO A 641 -19.83 9.05 -11.46
CA PRO A 641 -20.06 8.47 -12.77
C PRO A 641 -19.60 9.43 -13.84
N LEU A 642 -18.86 8.93 -14.84
CA LEU A 642 -18.67 9.65 -16.10
C LEU A 642 -19.80 9.25 -17.04
N GLU A 643 -20.26 10.18 -17.87
CA GLU A 643 -21.42 9.95 -18.74
C GLU A 643 -21.18 8.85 -19.78
N ASN A 644 -19.97 8.78 -20.35
CA ASN A 644 -19.64 7.86 -21.45
C ASN A 644 -18.33 7.08 -21.20
N PRO A 645 -18.28 6.14 -20.23
CA PRO A 645 -17.07 5.38 -19.90
C PRO A 645 -16.61 4.48 -21.07
N GLU A 646 -17.54 3.90 -21.82
CA GLU A 646 -17.22 3.03 -22.97
C GLU A 646 -16.51 3.81 -24.08
N ALA A 647 -16.97 5.04 -24.37
CA ALA A 647 -16.35 5.89 -25.37
C ALA A 647 -14.93 6.34 -24.96
N LEU A 648 -14.67 6.53 -23.66
CA LEU A 648 -13.33 6.85 -23.16
C LEU A 648 -12.36 5.67 -23.32
N GLN A 649 -12.82 4.45 -23.06
CA GLN A 649 -12.02 3.24 -23.25
C GLN A 649 -11.74 2.99 -24.74
N GLU A 650 -12.75 3.15 -25.60
CA GLU A 650 -12.58 3.07 -27.05
C GLU A 650 -11.64 4.16 -27.56
N PHE A 651 -11.75 5.39 -27.04
CA PHE A 651 -10.84 6.47 -27.35
C PHE A 651 -9.40 6.10 -26.95
N ALA A 652 -9.17 5.51 -25.78
CA ALA A 652 -7.84 5.16 -25.30
C ALA A 652 -7.18 3.99 -26.05
N ALA A 653 -7.98 3.04 -26.52
CA ALA A 653 -7.52 1.77 -27.05
C ALA A 653 -6.44 1.93 -28.15
N GLY A 654 -5.26 1.35 -27.90
CA GLY A 654 -4.16 1.32 -28.86
C GLY A 654 -3.43 2.65 -29.06
N ARG A 655 -3.75 3.69 -28.28
CA ARG A 655 -3.05 4.98 -28.34
C ARG A 655 -1.72 4.95 -27.56
N ALA A 656 -0.77 5.75 -28.02
CA ALA A 656 0.52 5.96 -27.36
C ALA A 656 1.11 7.33 -27.72
N GLY A 657 1.92 7.88 -26.83
CA GLY A 657 2.58 9.17 -27.00
C GLY A 657 1.72 10.37 -26.58
N TRP A 658 2.19 11.57 -26.90
CA TRP A 658 1.48 12.81 -26.62
C TRP A 658 0.31 13.00 -27.58
N LEU A 659 -0.87 13.31 -27.05
CA LEU A 659 -2.04 13.61 -27.88
C LEU A 659 -1.86 14.96 -28.60
N PRO A 660 -2.26 15.06 -29.88
CA PRO A 660 -2.47 16.34 -30.56
C PRO A 660 -3.50 17.20 -29.80
N PRO A 661 -3.43 18.54 -29.89
CA PRO A 661 -4.33 19.42 -29.15
C PRO A 661 -5.83 19.14 -29.37
N ALA A 662 -6.25 18.85 -30.62
CA ALA A 662 -7.65 18.55 -30.94
C ALA A 662 -8.15 17.27 -30.23
N GLU A 663 -7.30 16.25 -30.14
CA GLU A 663 -7.64 14.99 -29.45
C GLU A 663 -7.63 15.15 -27.94
N ALA A 664 -6.76 16.00 -27.39
CA ALA A 664 -6.75 16.31 -25.97
C ALA A 664 -8.02 17.06 -25.53
N VAL A 665 -8.56 17.95 -26.38
CA VAL A 665 -9.87 18.60 -26.16
C VAL A 665 -11.00 17.56 -26.18
N GLU A 666 -10.97 16.65 -27.15
CA GLU A 666 -11.98 15.59 -27.27
C GLU A 666 -11.98 14.65 -26.06
N LEU A 667 -10.80 14.30 -25.52
CA LEU A 667 -10.67 13.54 -24.28
C LEU A 667 -11.40 14.23 -23.11
N LEU A 668 -11.19 15.53 -22.92
CA LEU A 668 -11.85 16.28 -21.83
C LEU A 668 -13.36 16.36 -22.06
N ARG A 669 -13.80 16.51 -23.32
CA ARG A 669 -15.23 16.52 -23.67
C ARG A 669 -15.90 15.18 -23.35
N LEU A 670 -15.26 14.05 -23.68
CA LEU A 670 -15.77 12.71 -23.35
C LEU A 670 -15.79 12.44 -21.84
N ALA A 671 -14.89 13.06 -21.09
CA ALA A 671 -14.80 12.97 -19.63
C ALA A 671 -15.67 13.99 -18.89
N ASP A 672 -16.44 14.83 -19.60
CA ASP A 672 -17.23 15.94 -19.04
C ASP A 672 -16.41 16.88 -18.13
N ILE A 673 -15.16 17.14 -18.55
CA ILE A 673 -14.23 18.07 -17.89
C ILE A 673 -14.37 19.45 -18.55
N PRO A 674 -14.75 20.51 -17.81
CA PRO A 674 -14.93 21.84 -18.38
C PRO A 674 -13.64 22.41 -18.97
N MET A 675 -13.67 22.73 -20.26
CA MET A 675 -12.59 23.40 -20.99
C MET A 675 -13.13 24.60 -21.75
N VAL A 676 -12.31 25.64 -21.89
CA VAL A 676 -12.65 26.79 -22.72
C VAL A 676 -12.85 26.33 -24.16
N GLU A 677 -13.80 26.93 -24.87
CA GLU A 677 -14.03 26.63 -26.29
C GLU A 677 -12.72 26.74 -27.07
N THR A 678 -12.39 25.68 -27.81
CA THR A 678 -11.05 25.51 -28.37
C THR A 678 -11.12 25.07 -29.81
N HIS A 679 -10.61 25.91 -30.71
CA HIS A 679 -10.51 25.62 -32.13
C HIS A 679 -9.04 25.41 -32.51
N TYR A 680 -8.70 24.26 -33.08
CA TYR A 680 -7.35 23.98 -33.55
C TYR A 680 -7.26 24.15 -35.06
N VAL A 681 -6.27 24.91 -35.53
CA VAL A 681 -6.02 25.16 -36.96
C VAL A 681 -4.60 24.69 -37.29
N GLU A 682 -4.47 23.77 -38.24
CA GLU A 682 -3.16 23.28 -38.68
C GLU A 682 -2.35 24.40 -39.36
N ALA A 683 -1.02 24.32 -39.28
CA ALA A 683 -0.14 25.35 -39.84
C ALA A 683 -0.27 25.53 -41.37
N GLY A 684 -0.78 24.50 -42.06
CA GLY A 684 -1.05 24.51 -43.49
C GLY A 684 -2.41 25.07 -43.90
N ASP A 685 -3.35 25.18 -42.96
CA ASP A 685 -4.75 25.51 -43.23
C ASP A 685 -5.03 27.01 -43.19
N SER A 686 -6.21 27.41 -43.68
CA SER A 686 -6.69 28.78 -43.55
C SER A 686 -7.38 28.99 -42.19
N MET A 687 -7.05 30.11 -41.55
CA MET A 687 -7.64 30.56 -40.29
C MET A 687 -8.99 31.27 -40.49
N ASP A 688 -9.46 31.42 -41.74
CA ASP A 688 -10.69 32.15 -42.10
C ASP A 688 -11.94 31.62 -41.37
N ALA A 689 -12.08 30.29 -41.25
CA ALA A 689 -13.24 29.67 -40.60
C ALA A 689 -13.24 29.88 -39.07
N ALA A 690 -12.07 29.84 -38.43
CA ALA A 690 -11.93 30.11 -37.00
C ALA A 690 -12.12 31.60 -36.69
N ALA A 691 -11.69 32.49 -37.60
CA ALA A 691 -11.82 33.93 -37.45
C ALA A 691 -13.24 34.47 -37.72
N ALA A 692 -14.07 33.76 -38.49
CA ALA A 692 -15.40 34.22 -38.92
C ALA A 692 -16.45 34.27 -37.81
N ASN A 693 -16.24 33.58 -36.68
CA ASN A 693 -17.25 33.37 -35.64
C ASN A 693 -16.88 33.98 -34.26
N LEU A 694 -15.88 34.86 -34.18
CA LEU A 694 -15.35 35.36 -32.90
C LEU A 694 -15.43 36.89 -32.78
N ASP A 695 -16.52 37.38 -32.18
CA ASP A 695 -16.74 38.82 -31.86
C ASP A 695 -16.04 39.26 -30.55
N ALA A 696 -15.55 38.31 -29.76
CA ALA A 696 -14.85 38.55 -28.49
C ALA A 696 -13.32 38.52 -28.67
N PRO A 697 -12.54 39.17 -27.78
CA PRO A 697 -11.08 39.04 -27.81
C PRO A 697 -10.67 37.58 -27.58
N VAL A 698 -9.69 37.12 -28.38
CA VAL A 698 -9.22 35.73 -28.37
C VAL A 698 -7.74 35.64 -27.99
N VAL A 699 -7.32 34.44 -27.62
CA VAL A 699 -5.94 34.04 -27.45
C VAL A 699 -5.54 33.05 -28.55
N LEU A 700 -4.36 33.25 -29.13
CA LEU A 700 -3.73 32.29 -30.03
C LEU A 700 -2.55 31.62 -29.31
N LYS A 701 -2.54 30.29 -29.31
CA LYS A 701 -1.48 29.46 -28.69
C LYS A 701 -0.84 28.56 -29.73
N ALA A 702 0.46 28.68 -29.95
CA ALA A 702 1.19 27.83 -30.87
C ALA A 702 1.33 26.39 -30.34
N ASP A 703 1.14 25.42 -31.23
CA ASP A 703 1.62 24.05 -31.08
C ASP A 703 2.86 23.87 -31.98
N ALA A 704 4.02 23.64 -31.39
CA ALA A 704 5.29 23.56 -32.10
C ALA A 704 6.25 22.54 -31.49
N ASP A 705 7.06 21.91 -32.34
CA ASP A 705 8.09 20.96 -31.92
C ASP A 705 9.04 21.58 -30.89
N GLY A 706 9.19 20.94 -29.72
CA GLY A 706 10.08 21.38 -28.65
C GLY A 706 9.57 22.55 -27.79
N LEU A 707 8.35 23.07 -28.04
CA LEU A 707 7.76 24.14 -27.24
C LEU A 707 7.07 23.59 -25.98
N LEU A 708 7.83 23.42 -24.90
CA LEU A 708 7.31 22.87 -23.63
C LEU A 708 6.49 23.88 -22.80
N HIS A 709 6.95 25.13 -22.70
CA HIS A 709 6.26 26.21 -21.99
C HIS A 709 5.83 27.31 -22.97
N LYS A 710 4.57 27.25 -23.43
CA LYS A 710 4.03 28.13 -24.48
C LYS A 710 4.24 29.61 -24.17
N THR A 711 3.96 30.07 -22.95
CA THR A 711 4.13 31.49 -22.57
C THR A 711 5.61 31.90 -22.58
N ALA A 712 6.50 31.10 -21.98
CA ALA A 712 7.93 31.40 -21.90
C ALA A 712 8.62 31.39 -23.28
N GLY A 713 8.19 30.50 -24.19
CA GLY A 713 8.67 30.44 -25.57
C GLY A 713 8.03 31.47 -26.51
N GLY A 714 7.19 32.39 -25.99
CA GLY A 714 6.48 33.37 -26.80
C GLY A 714 5.44 32.74 -27.75
N GLY A 715 4.95 31.54 -27.46
CA GLY A 715 3.90 30.87 -28.22
C GLY A 715 2.49 31.36 -27.93
N VAL A 716 2.28 32.30 -27.01
CA VAL A 716 0.95 32.80 -26.61
C VAL A 716 0.80 34.27 -27.00
N LEU A 717 -0.24 34.59 -27.75
CA LEU A 717 -0.64 35.95 -28.12
C LEU A 717 -2.03 36.23 -27.54
N LEU A 718 -2.12 37.13 -26.56
CA LEU A 718 -3.33 37.47 -25.81
C LEU A 718 -4.06 38.68 -26.41
N ASN A 719 -5.36 38.82 -26.10
CA ASN A 719 -6.18 39.99 -26.45
C ASN A 719 -6.19 40.31 -27.96
N VAL A 720 -6.18 39.29 -28.81
CA VAL A 720 -6.25 39.46 -30.26
C VAL A 720 -7.71 39.69 -30.65
N HIS A 721 -8.00 40.79 -31.35
CA HIS A 721 -9.37 41.21 -31.62
C HIS A 721 -9.57 41.53 -33.11
N GLY A 722 -10.56 40.90 -33.73
CA GLY A 722 -10.93 41.06 -35.13
C GLY A 722 -10.14 40.16 -36.08
N ALA A 723 -10.80 39.73 -37.17
CA ALA A 723 -10.28 38.74 -38.12
C ALA A 723 -8.89 39.09 -38.68
N ASP A 724 -8.66 40.35 -39.07
CA ASP A 724 -7.36 40.80 -39.61
C ASP A 724 -6.21 40.62 -38.60
N ARG A 725 -6.47 40.89 -37.32
CA ARG A 725 -5.47 40.74 -36.25
C ARG A 725 -5.22 39.28 -35.89
N ILE A 726 -6.25 38.44 -35.97
CA ILE A 726 -6.11 36.97 -35.81
C ILE A 726 -5.19 36.43 -36.91
N MET A 727 -5.39 36.85 -38.17
CA MET A 727 -4.53 36.48 -39.30
C MET A 727 -3.08 36.98 -39.11
N GLU A 728 -2.90 38.21 -38.63
CA GLU A 728 -1.57 38.77 -38.33
C GLU A 728 -0.87 38.00 -37.21
N ALA A 729 -1.60 37.65 -36.14
CA ALA A 729 -1.10 36.86 -35.03
C ALA A 729 -0.68 35.45 -35.49
N PHE A 730 -1.49 34.80 -36.34
CA PHE A 730 -1.15 33.50 -36.92
C PHE A 730 0.13 33.56 -37.78
N ARG A 731 0.26 34.57 -38.65
CA ARG A 731 1.49 34.80 -39.43
C ARG A 731 2.70 35.04 -38.54
N THR A 732 2.53 35.76 -37.43
CA THR A 732 3.58 36.01 -36.45
C THR A 732 4.10 34.70 -35.85
N LEU A 733 3.19 33.81 -35.43
CA LEU A 733 3.55 32.49 -34.90
C LEU A 733 4.23 31.62 -35.98
N ARG A 734 3.71 31.63 -37.21
CA ARG A 734 4.32 30.90 -38.34
C ARG A 734 5.72 31.37 -38.67
N SER A 735 5.96 32.68 -38.63
CA SER A 735 7.30 33.24 -38.82
C SER A 735 8.24 32.91 -37.66
N ARG A 736 7.73 32.83 -36.43
CA ARG A 736 8.53 32.59 -35.22
C ARG A 736 8.99 31.14 -35.12
N PHE A 737 8.08 30.20 -35.35
CA PHE A 737 8.34 28.76 -35.18
C PHE A 737 8.69 28.06 -36.49
N GLY A 738 8.46 28.69 -37.64
CA GLY A 738 8.87 28.16 -38.95
C GLY A 738 8.33 26.76 -39.21
N SER A 739 9.20 25.84 -39.63
CA SER A 739 8.85 24.43 -39.87
C SER A 739 8.53 23.64 -38.60
N ALA A 740 8.82 24.18 -37.41
CA ALA A 740 8.46 23.54 -36.15
C ALA A 740 6.98 23.76 -35.78
N LEU A 741 6.30 24.74 -36.38
CA LEU A 741 4.88 25.00 -36.09
C LEU A 741 4.01 23.90 -36.71
N ARG A 742 3.29 23.17 -35.87
CA ARG A 742 2.29 22.17 -36.28
C ARG A 742 0.92 22.79 -36.48
N GLY A 743 0.57 23.76 -35.64
CA GLY A 743 -0.70 24.48 -35.72
C GLY A 743 -0.86 25.51 -34.62
N VAL A 744 -2.05 26.08 -34.53
CA VAL A 744 -2.41 27.09 -33.54
C VAL A 744 -3.79 26.81 -32.98
N THR A 745 -3.89 26.90 -31.67
CA THR A 745 -5.14 26.86 -30.94
C THR A 745 -5.70 28.28 -30.77
N VAL A 746 -6.97 28.47 -31.08
CA VAL A 746 -7.72 29.73 -30.92
C VAL A 746 -8.80 29.52 -29.86
N GLN A 747 -8.81 30.38 -28.84
CA GLN A 747 -9.76 30.31 -27.73
C GLN A 747 -10.28 31.72 -27.38
N PRO A 748 -11.52 31.88 -26.92
CA PRO A 748 -11.96 33.15 -26.34
C PRO A 748 -11.13 33.47 -25.09
N MET A 749 -10.92 34.75 -24.82
CA MET A 749 -10.27 35.20 -23.59
C MET A 749 -11.16 34.85 -22.39
N ALA A 750 -10.65 33.98 -21.51
CA ALA A 750 -11.31 33.68 -20.25
C ALA A 750 -11.32 34.92 -19.33
N GLU A 751 -12.40 35.10 -18.58
CA GLU A 751 -12.48 36.15 -17.57
C GLU A 751 -11.43 35.97 -16.45
N PRO A 752 -11.03 37.07 -15.78
CA PRO A 752 -10.08 37.01 -14.67
C PRO A 752 -10.56 36.10 -13.53
N GLY A 753 -9.62 35.40 -12.91
CA GLY A 753 -9.88 34.47 -11.80
C GLY A 753 -8.58 33.89 -11.26
N ARG A 754 -8.66 32.96 -10.31
CA ARG A 754 -7.47 32.29 -9.76
C ARG A 754 -7.02 31.16 -10.70
N GLU A 755 -5.72 31.04 -10.94
CA GLU A 755 -5.15 29.92 -11.70
C GLU A 755 -4.69 28.80 -10.75
N LEU A 756 -5.16 27.60 -11.01
CA LEU A 756 -4.81 26.36 -10.31
C LEU A 756 -4.28 25.34 -11.32
N LEU A 757 -3.64 24.29 -10.82
CA LEU A 757 -3.18 23.15 -11.59
C LEU A 757 -3.90 21.90 -11.11
N VAL A 758 -4.36 21.08 -12.07
CA VAL A 758 -4.85 19.72 -11.83
C VAL A 758 -4.13 18.79 -12.81
N GLY A 759 -3.53 17.71 -12.32
CA GLY A 759 -2.79 16.79 -13.18
C GLY A 759 -2.88 15.34 -12.75
N VAL A 760 -2.53 14.46 -13.68
CA VAL A 760 -2.35 13.02 -13.49
C VAL A 760 -0.92 12.65 -13.83
N ARG A 761 -0.33 11.83 -12.98
CA ARG A 761 0.93 11.12 -13.22
C ARG A 761 0.70 9.66 -12.88
N SER A 762 0.65 8.81 -13.90
CA SER A 762 0.50 7.37 -13.67
C SER A 762 1.85 6.73 -13.44
N ASP A 763 1.98 6.09 -12.29
CA ASP A 763 3.13 5.26 -11.98
C ASP A 763 2.83 3.79 -12.33
N PRO A 764 3.73 3.07 -13.02
CA PRO A 764 3.51 1.67 -13.41
C PRO A 764 3.23 0.72 -12.23
N VAL A 765 3.67 1.07 -11.04
CA VAL A 765 3.58 0.25 -9.83
C VAL A 765 2.44 0.74 -8.92
N PHE A 766 2.30 2.05 -8.72
CA PHE A 766 1.30 2.63 -7.79
C PHE A 766 -0.04 2.94 -8.44
N GLY A 767 -0.08 3.13 -9.76
CA GLY A 767 -1.24 3.63 -10.49
C GLY A 767 -1.29 5.16 -10.58
N PRO A 768 -2.46 5.72 -10.91
CA PRO A 768 -2.60 7.15 -11.14
C PRO A 768 -2.46 7.98 -9.86
N LEU A 769 -1.55 8.95 -9.89
CA LEU A 769 -1.39 9.99 -8.89
C LEU A 769 -2.05 11.28 -9.40
N ILE A 770 -3.03 11.77 -8.66
CA ILE A 770 -3.70 13.05 -8.92
C ILE A 770 -2.94 14.14 -8.15
N VAL A 771 -2.58 15.21 -8.86
CA VAL A 771 -1.84 16.35 -8.33
C VAL A 771 -2.70 17.60 -8.42
N PHE A 772 -2.74 18.36 -7.33
CA PHE A 772 -3.44 19.64 -7.23
C PHE A 772 -2.49 20.72 -6.71
N GLY A 773 -2.51 21.92 -7.28
CA GLY A 773 -1.59 22.98 -6.87
C GLY A 773 -1.97 24.36 -7.39
N LEU A 774 -1.12 25.35 -7.07
CA LEU A 774 -1.20 26.67 -7.70
C LEU A 774 -0.77 26.59 -9.17
N GLY A 775 -1.57 27.17 -10.06
CA GLY A 775 -1.37 27.12 -11.51
C GLY A 775 -0.77 28.40 -12.09
N GLY A 776 -0.47 28.37 -13.39
CA GLY A 776 0.06 29.51 -14.12
C GLY A 776 1.59 29.49 -14.28
N VAL A 777 2.19 30.67 -14.42
CA VAL A 777 3.64 30.81 -14.70
C VAL A 777 4.55 30.58 -13.49
N ASP A 778 3.99 30.65 -12.28
CA ASP A 778 4.73 30.54 -11.02
C ASP A 778 4.69 29.13 -10.40
N THR A 779 4.04 28.16 -11.07
CA THR A 779 3.86 26.78 -10.57
C THR A 779 5.18 26.14 -10.12
N ASP A 780 6.22 26.23 -10.95
CA ASP A 780 7.53 25.62 -10.68
C ASP A 780 8.33 26.37 -9.60
N LEU A 781 7.95 27.61 -9.26
CA LEU A 781 8.68 28.48 -8.33
C LEU A 781 8.19 28.37 -6.88
N ILE A 782 6.88 28.10 -6.67
CA ILE A 782 6.26 28.13 -5.33
C ILE A 782 6.16 26.72 -4.71
N ALA A 783 6.20 25.65 -5.52
CA ALA A 783 6.16 24.25 -5.10
C ALA A 783 5.03 23.89 -4.09
N ASP A 784 3.93 24.65 -4.09
CA ASP A 784 2.76 24.41 -3.24
C ASP A 784 1.76 23.50 -3.97
N HIS A 785 1.85 22.20 -3.66
CA HIS A 785 1.06 21.15 -4.29
C HIS A 785 0.69 20.06 -3.28
N ALA A 786 -0.44 19.40 -3.53
CA ALA A 786 -0.92 18.22 -2.82
C ALA A 786 -1.12 17.07 -3.83
N ALA A 787 -0.97 15.82 -3.37
CA ALA A 787 -1.13 14.65 -4.22
C ALA A 787 -1.85 13.50 -3.51
N ARG A 788 -2.61 12.72 -4.30
CA ARG A 788 -3.38 11.54 -3.86
C ARG A 788 -3.44 10.49 -4.95
N LEU A 789 -3.43 9.21 -4.57
CA LEU A 789 -3.64 8.09 -5.47
C LEU A 789 -5.13 7.93 -5.78
N ALA A 790 -5.42 7.58 -7.04
CA ALA A 790 -6.75 7.13 -7.46
C ALA A 790 -7.04 5.69 -6.96
N PRO A 791 -8.32 5.31 -6.74
CA PRO A 791 -9.52 6.13 -6.90
C PRO A 791 -9.63 7.24 -5.84
N LEU A 792 -10.12 8.41 -6.24
CA LEU A 792 -10.38 9.52 -5.32
C LEU A 792 -11.80 9.45 -4.77
N THR A 793 -11.89 9.63 -3.45
CA THR A 793 -13.17 9.81 -2.76
C THR A 793 -13.45 11.30 -2.57
N GLY A 794 -14.69 11.65 -2.22
CA GLY A 794 -15.02 13.04 -1.89
C GLY A 794 -14.12 13.62 -0.79
N ALA A 795 -13.80 12.81 0.23
CA ALA A 795 -12.89 13.21 1.30
C ALA A 795 -11.44 13.37 0.82
N ASP A 796 -10.96 12.53 -0.12
CA ASP A 796 -9.63 12.69 -0.70
C ASP A 796 -9.53 13.99 -1.52
N ALA A 797 -10.59 14.35 -2.25
CA ALA A 797 -10.67 15.61 -2.96
C ALA A 797 -10.64 16.80 -2.00
N ASP A 798 -11.39 16.74 -0.89
CA ASP A 798 -11.36 17.78 0.15
C ASP A 798 -9.95 17.92 0.76
N LEU A 799 -9.24 16.80 0.99
CA LEU A 799 -7.85 16.82 1.47
C LEU A 799 -6.86 17.41 0.45
N LEU A 800 -7.05 17.18 -0.86
CA LEU A 800 -6.25 17.84 -1.89
C LEU A 800 -6.44 19.37 -1.81
N LEU A 801 -7.69 19.81 -1.70
CA LEU A 801 -8.03 21.24 -1.63
C LEU A 801 -7.47 21.91 -0.36
N ASP A 802 -7.47 21.20 0.76
CA ASP A 802 -6.99 21.69 2.06
C ASP A 802 -5.47 21.55 2.23
N GLY A 803 -4.83 20.68 1.43
CA GLY A 803 -3.42 20.31 1.54
C GLY A 803 -2.42 21.35 1.03
N LEU A 804 -2.88 22.42 0.38
CA LEU A 804 -2.01 23.55 0.00
C LEU A 804 -1.66 24.39 1.22
N ARG A 805 -0.42 24.89 1.31
CA ARG A 805 -0.02 25.87 2.33
C ARG A 805 -0.85 27.14 2.23
N ALA A 806 -1.21 27.52 1.01
CA ALA A 806 -2.08 28.65 0.74
C ALA A 806 -3.58 28.36 0.93
N SER A 807 -4.02 27.14 1.29
CA SER A 807 -5.43 26.72 1.26
C SER A 807 -6.35 27.65 2.05
N LYS A 808 -6.01 27.99 3.30
CA LYS A 808 -6.80 28.92 4.13
C LYS A 808 -7.02 30.28 3.46
N ALA A 809 -5.98 30.83 2.81
CA ALA A 809 -6.08 32.10 2.12
C ALA A 809 -6.79 31.98 0.76
N LEU A 810 -6.56 30.87 0.04
CA LEU A 810 -7.18 30.56 -1.23
C LEU A 810 -8.69 30.48 -1.10
N TRP A 811 -9.19 29.75 -0.10
CA TRP A 811 -10.61 29.51 0.12
C TRP A 811 -11.31 30.60 0.95
N ALA A 812 -10.57 31.59 1.49
CA ALA A 812 -11.16 32.77 2.11
C ALA A 812 -11.76 33.74 1.07
N GLY A 813 -11.37 33.62 -0.20
CA GLY A 813 -11.96 34.37 -1.31
C GLY A 813 -13.29 33.79 -1.80
N GLN A 814 -13.97 34.52 -2.69
CA GLN A 814 -15.18 34.03 -3.38
C GLN A 814 -14.79 33.13 -4.57
N LEU A 815 -14.29 31.92 -4.28
CA LEU A 815 -14.00 30.88 -5.28
C LEU A 815 -14.95 29.70 -5.11
N ASP A 816 -15.37 29.10 -6.22
CA ASP A 816 -16.20 27.91 -6.23
C ASP A 816 -15.36 26.66 -5.92
N ARG A 817 -15.21 26.39 -4.62
CA ARG A 817 -14.53 25.18 -4.11
C ARG A 817 -15.22 23.90 -4.58
N ALA A 818 -16.54 23.91 -4.76
CA ALA A 818 -17.30 22.73 -5.15
C ALA A 818 -17.03 22.33 -6.60
N ALA A 819 -16.92 23.30 -7.51
CA ALA A 819 -16.55 23.03 -8.90
C ALA A 819 -15.14 22.41 -9.03
N VAL A 820 -14.17 22.90 -8.27
CA VAL A 820 -12.80 22.30 -8.27
C VAL A 820 -12.82 20.90 -7.68
N ARG A 821 -13.61 20.68 -6.61
CA ARG A 821 -13.81 19.35 -6.03
C ARG A 821 -14.38 18.35 -7.04
N GLU A 822 -15.40 18.75 -7.80
CA GLU A 822 -15.99 17.93 -8.85
C GLU A 822 -14.98 17.61 -9.97
N LEU A 823 -14.21 18.62 -10.41
CA LEU A 823 -13.14 18.44 -11.39
C LEU A 823 -12.10 17.40 -10.93
N LEU A 824 -11.64 17.48 -9.67
CA LEU A 824 -10.69 16.51 -9.12
C LEU A 824 -11.26 15.09 -9.14
N LEU A 825 -12.54 14.92 -8.77
CA LEU A 825 -13.20 13.61 -8.80
C LEU A 825 -13.34 13.06 -10.22
N LYS A 826 -13.73 13.90 -11.19
CA LYS A 826 -13.82 13.51 -12.61
C LYS A 826 -12.46 13.13 -13.19
N VAL A 827 -11.41 13.90 -12.90
CA VAL A 827 -10.03 13.59 -13.31
C VAL A 827 -9.54 12.30 -12.66
N GLY A 828 -9.82 12.10 -11.37
CA GLY A 828 -9.52 10.85 -10.66
C GLY A 828 -10.21 9.64 -11.31
N ARG A 829 -11.48 9.79 -11.68
CA ARG A 829 -12.25 8.73 -12.34
C ARG A 829 -11.77 8.46 -13.77
N LEU A 830 -11.42 9.50 -14.53
CA LEU A 830 -10.84 9.37 -15.86
C LEU A 830 -9.56 8.54 -15.82
N ALA A 831 -8.66 8.84 -14.89
CA ALA A 831 -7.39 8.13 -14.77
C ALA A 831 -7.55 6.67 -14.30
N GLU A 832 -8.63 6.35 -13.59
CA GLU A 832 -8.97 4.97 -13.22
C GLU A 832 -9.55 4.17 -14.40
N LEU A 833 -10.44 4.80 -15.18
CA LEU A 833 -11.09 4.16 -16.33
C LEU A 833 -10.16 3.97 -17.53
N VAL A 834 -9.14 4.81 -17.64
CA VAL A 834 -8.20 4.85 -18.76
C VAL A 834 -6.78 4.59 -18.24
N PRO A 835 -6.39 3.32 -18.00
CA PRO A 835 -5.06 2.97 -17.48
C PRO A 835 -3.93 3.37 -18.45
N GLU A 836 -4.22 3.52 -19.73
CA GLU A 836 -3.28 4.02 -20.74
C GLU A 836 -2.91 5.50 -20.53
N LEU A 837 -3.70 6.28 -19.78
CA LEU A 837 -3.43 7.68 -19.49
C LEU A 837 -2.22 7.81 -18.56
N ALA A 838 -1.04 7.92 -19.14
CA ALA A 838 0.22 8.05 -18.43
C ALA A 838 0.38 9.41 -17.75
N GLU A 839 -0.11 10.47 -18.41
CA GLU A 839 -0.02 11.83 -17.87
C GLU A 839 -1.16 12.72 -18.39
N LEU A 840 -1.69 13.56 -17.51
CA LEU A 840 -2.62 14.64 -17.82
C LEU A 840 -2.14 15.90 -17.11
N ASP A 841 -2.19 17.04 -17.79
CA ASP A 841 -1.79 18.33 -17.26
C ASP A 841 -2.81 19.38 -17.65
N LEU A 842 -3.65 19.79 -16.69
CA LEU A 842 -4.59 20.89 -16.81
C LEU A 842 -3.96 22.12 -16.14
N ASN A 843 -3.23 22.91 -16.92
CA ASN A 843 -2.53 24.08 -16.41
C ASN A 843 -2.51 25.26 -17.40
N PRO A 844 -3.22 26.37 -17.11
CA PRO A 844 -3.97 26.63 -15.88
C PRO A 844 -5.44 26.15 -15.96
N VAL A 845 -5.98 25.76 -14.82
CA VAL A 845 -7.42 25.73 -14.53
C VAL A 845 -7.80 27.08 -13.92
N ARG A 846 -8.70 27.81 -14.57
CA ARG A 846 -9.21 29.10 -14.09
C ARG A 846 -10.41 28.88 -13.18
N VAL A 847 -10.36 29.43 -11.96
CA VAL A 847 -11.42 29.33 -10.96
C VAL A 847 -11.99 30.70 -10.61
N ARG A 848 -13.32 30.77 -10.53
CA ARG A 848 -14.12 31.94 -10.21
C ARG A 848 -15.17 31.59 -9.15
N ALA A 849 -16.03 32.55 -8.79
CA ALA A 849 -17.13 32.33 -7.84
C ALA A 849 -18.26 31.43 -8.38
N ASP A 850 -18.31 31.23 -9.70
CA ASP A 850 -19.37 30.57 -10.45
C ASP A 850 -18.90 29.30 -11.18
N GLY A 851 -17.67 28.85 -10.94
CA GLY A 851 -17.16 27.58 -11.46
C GLY A 851 -15.67 27.58 -11.78
N CYS A 852 -15.24 26.55 -12.51
CA CYS A 852 -13.88 26.40 -13.01
C CYS A 852 -13.82 25.90 -14.45
N VAL A 853 -12.78 26.28 -15.18
CA VAL A 853 -12.57 25.90 -16.58
C VAL A 853 -11.08 25.71 -16.89
N ALA A 854 -10.71 24.61 -17.55
CA ALA A 854 -9.36 24.39 -18.05
C ALA A 854 -9.06 25.31 -19.25
N LEU A 855 -7.93 26.01 -19.20
CA LEU A 855 -7.47 26.90 -20.28
C LEU A 855 -6.45 26.21 -21.19
N ASP A 856 -5.75 25.20 -20.70
CA ASP A 856 -4.80 24.41 -21.48
C ASP A 856 -4.83 22.96 -20.99
N VAL A 857 -4.53 22.04 -21.91
CA VAL A 857 -4.46 20.61 -21.63
C VAL A 857 -3.28 19.99 -22.36
N ARG A 858 -2.60 19.07 -21.70
CA ARG A 858 -1.73 18.08 -22.35
C ARG A 858 -2.06 16.70 -21.79
N ALA A 859 -2.08 15.70 -22.66
CA ALA A 859 -2.29 14.32 -22.26
C ALA A 859 -1.31 13.41 -23.00
N ARG A 860 -0.80 12.41 -22.29
CA ARG A 860 0.15 11.43 -22.81
C ARG A 860 -0.34 10.03 -22.49
N PHE A 861 -0.31 9.17 -23.49
CA PHE A 861 -0.75 7.79 -23.39
C PHE A 861 0.43 6.84 -23.49
N GLU A 862 0.37 5.73 -22.77
CA GLU A 862 1.28 4.59 -22.91
C GLU A 862 0.47 3.30 -23.02
N PRO A 863 0.96 2.30 -23.76
CA PRO A 863 0.28 1.00 -23.82
C PRO A 863 0.09 0.44 -22.41
N ASP A 864 -1.12 -0.03 -22.10
CA ASP A 864 -1.40 -0.67 -20.82
C ASP A 864 -0.50 -1.90 -20.65
N SER A 865 0.40 -1.79 -19.68
CA SER A 865 1.28 -2.88 -19.25
C SER A 865 0.89 -3.39 -17.86
N SER A 866 -0.19 -2.87 -17.28
CA SER A 866 -0.59 -3.18 -15.91
C SER A 866 -1.14 -4.60 -15.84
N ALA A 867 -0.51 -5.41 -15.00
CA ALA A 867 -1.11 -6.66 -14.60
C ALA A 867 -2.32 -6.36 -13.70
N ASP A 868 -3.37 -7.18 -13.79
CA ASP A 868 -4.53 -7.10 -12.89
C ASP A 868 -4.01 -7.12 -11.44
N PRO A 869 -4.12 -5.99 -10.71
CA PRO A 869 -3.48 -5.86 -9.41
C PRO A 869 -4.16 -6.71 -8.33
N PHE A 870 -5.34 -7.27 -8.64
CA PHE A 870 -6.16 -8.07 -7.74
C PHE A 870 -6.10 -9.56 -8.08
N LEU A 871 -5.45 -9.94 -9.18
CA LEU A 871 -5.25 -11.35 -9.49
C LEU A 871 -4.32 -11.97 -8.43
N ARG A 872 -4.84 -12.95 -7.67
CA ARG A 872 -4.07 -13.64 -6.63
C ARG A 872 -2.93 -14.42 -7.26
N ARG A 873 -1.71 -13.93 -7.04
CA ARG A 873 -0.48 -14.57 -7.48
C ARG A 873 0.68 -14.24 -6.54
N LEU A 874 1.61 -15.18 -6.42
CA LEU A 874 2.90 -14.99 -5.78
C LEU A 874 3.84 -14.18 -6.69
N ARG A 875 4.87 -13.61 -6.09
CA ARG A 875 5.94 -12.93 -6.82
C ARG A 875 6.81 -13.99 -7.49
N ASP A 876 7.06 -13.82 -8.79
CA ASP A 876 7.97 -14.69 -9.55
C ASP A 876 9.43 -14.28 -9.42
#